data_AF-A0A9D8NNK9-F1
#
_entry.id   AF-A0A9D8NNK9-F1
#
_cell.length_a   1.000
_cell.length_b   1.000
_cell.length_c   1.000
_cell.angle_alpha   90.00
_cell.angle_beta   90.00
_cell.angle_gamma   90.00
#
_symmetry.space_group_name_H-M   'P 1'
#
loop_
_entity.id
_entity.type
_entity.pdbx_description
1 polymer ?
#
loop_
_entity_poly.entity_id
_entity_poly.type
_entity_poly.pdbx_seq_one_letter_code
_entity_poly.pdbx_strand_id
1 'polypeptide(L)'
;MKKQTTQLIIAFFVPILIASLFRFWDIDLRPLHSDEGVNSFFLRNLFERNHYRYDPANYHGPFLYYIGLLPFYVLGLTDFSFRLMPVLFGIMVVAILYPLRKRIGKMGLLTAGLLIAISPSNSFFSRDTIHETYLIFFTLATVVSFFLYSETRKSRYIYFAASSIAFIITIKETYIITFAVFVISLFFAYGYEILLSPAGIRVKNTRHIFSVFGNTCRQKWYVISISVGLFLLINFLFYSSFFSYYGGINGILTTLKIWTKTGTHSGGHAKPFFYYFTLLRKFELPMLVMGIAGVFYSFKYRNKFAIFTTAWAALIYVIYSLIPYKTPWLIINFTLPIAILAGIFIDGLFKIITHSWHYAVFFSIYVCVFCFFCYQSIMLNFVNYDDERYELVYVQTKRDVYNLLDRLETLSGISGKNMVINVVSKDYWPLPWYFREYKHANFWGRVVDNPNAPVILVDKKGEKDLKKKLKGNYKNERFILRPGVWLTAYIQQGLYDSAFAHEIQEKKITPLTLNVSKDELEPGLKAQYYYNVDCIGQPFSSSIEKESISFTYNDETKKPYRSPFGIEWEGYLYIKQKGVYQFATKSDDGSFVYIDENLVVDNGEPHAVRYISGVTPLEEGYHAIRIQYFDIGGGAIMELLWKTPKGNEVLIPGDVLFHKKTNHP
;
A
#
# COMPACT_ATOMS: atom_id res chain seq x y z
N MET A 1 -3.14 -44.93 0.09
CA MET A 1 -1.94 -44.05 0.15
C MET A 1 -1.91 -42.97 -0.91
N LYS A 2 -1.98 -43.27 -2.22
CA LYS A 2 -1.92 -42.26 -3.32
C LYS A 2 -2.84 -41.04 -3.13
N LYS A 3 -4.15 -41.25 -2.90
CA LYS A 3 -5.14 -40.16 -2.69
C LYS A 3 -4.82 -39.23 -1.51
N GLN A 4 -4.29 -39.79 -0.41
CA GLN A 4 -3.92 -39.01 0.77
C GLN A 4 -2.67 -38.16 0.54
N THR A 5 -1.74 -38.64 -0.28
CA THR A 5 -0.55 -37.91 -0.71
C THR A 5 -0.94 -36.77 -1.64
N THR A 6 -1.79 -37.02 -2.64
CA THR A 6 -2.28 -35.99 -3.57
C THR A 6 -2.98 -34.83 -2.84
N GLN A 7 -3.87 -35.12 -1.90
CA GLN A 7 -4.55 -34.08 -1.10
C GLN A 7 -3.57 -33.22 -0.31
N LEU A 8 -2.49 -33.81 0.21
CA LEU A 8 -1.50 -33.07 0.97
C LEU A 8 -0.62 -32.21 0.07
N ILE A 9 -0.27 -32.71 -1.12
CA ILE A 9 0.45 -31.94 -2.16
C ILE A 9 -0.39 -30.72 -2.55
N ILE A 10 -1.69 -30.91 -2.84
CA ILE A 10 -2.60 -29.81 -3.17
C ILE A 10 -2.68 -28.81 -2.01
N ALA A 11 -2.90 -29.29 -0.78
CA ALA A 11 -3.03 -28.44 0.40
C ALA A 11 -1.77 -27.60 0.69
N PHE A 12 -0.60 -28.03 0.22
CA PHE A 12 0.65 -27.32 0.41
C PHE A 12 1.01 -26.42 -0.78
N PHE A 13 1.03 -26.96 -1.99
CA PHE A 13 1.57 -26.24 -3.16
C PHE A 13 0.59 -25.23 -3.76
N VAL A 14 -0.73 -25.48 -3.73
CA VAL A 14 -1.69 -24.55 -4.32
C VAL A 14 -1.69 -23.19 -3.61
N PRO A 15 -1.75 -23.12 -2.26
CA PRO A 15 -1.64 -21.83 -1.57
C PRO A 15 -0.32 -21.11 -1.83
N ILE A 16 0.80 -21.84 -1.91
CA ILE A 16 2.12 -21.25 -2.17
C ILE A 16 2.18 -20.69 -3.59
N LEU A 17 1.66 -21.41 -4.58
CA LEU A 17 1.61 -20.93 -5.97
C LEU A 17 0.77 -19.66 -6.07
N ILE A 18 -0.43 -19.64 -5.48
CA ILE A 18 -1.30 -18.45 -5.47
C ILE A 18 -0.63 -17.31 -4.71
N ALA A 19 -0.01 -17.57 -3.57
CA ALA A 19 0.73 -16.56 -2.81
C ALA A 19 1.87 -15.95 -3.62
N SER A 20 2.56 -16.79 -4.41
CA SER A 20 3.64 -16.37 -5.31
C SER A 20 3.09 -15.49 -6.44
N LEU A 21 1.99 -15.88 -7.08
CA LEU A 21 1.36 -15.07 -8.12
C LEU A 21 0.95 -13.69 -7.58
N PHE A 22 0.24 -13.62 -6.47
CA PHE A 22 -0.20 -12.35 -5.88
C PHE A 22 0.96 -11.43 -5.47
N ARG A 23 2.11 -11.99 -5.07
CA ARG A 23 3.24 -11.21 -4.56
C ARG A 23 4.27 -10.86 -5.63
N PHE A 24 4.46 -11.71 -6.64
CA PHE A 24 5.40 -11.46 -7.74
C PHE A 24 4.78 -10.78 -8.96
N TRP A 25 3.45 -10.83 -9.11
CA TRP A 25 2.80 -10.15 -10.22
C TRP A 25 3.03 -8.64 -10.11
N ASP A 26 3.77 -8.10 -11.07
CA ASP A 26 4.04 -6.67 -11.23
C ASP A 26 4.45 -5.97 -9.92
N ILE A 27 5.54 -6.43 -9.28
CA ILE A 27 6.03 -5.92 -7.99
C ILE A 27 6.22 -4.39 -8.01
N ASP A 28 6.56 -3.83 -9.16
CA ASP A 28 6.92 -2.43 -9.32
C ASP A 28 5.70 -1.54 -9.62
N LEU A 29 4.52 -2.13 -9.82
CA LEU A 29 3.26 -1.43 -10.11
C LEU A 29 2.94 -0.29 -9.13
N ARG A 30 3.16 -0.55 -7.84
CA ARG A 30 2.79 0.39 -6.78
C ARG A 30 3.92 1.39 -6.56
N PRO A 31 3.67 2.71 -6.60
CA PRO A 31 4.62 3.69 -6.10
C PRO A 31 5.08 3.34 -4.67
N LEU A 32 6.30 3.68 -4.30
CA LEU A 32 6.80 3.44 -2.95
C LEU A 32 5.92 4.10 -1.90
N HIS A 33 5.59 3.36 -0.85
CA HIS A 33 5.01 3.92 0.35
C HIS A 33 6.00 4.90 1.02
N SER A 34 5.51 5.86 1.82
CA SER A 34 6.39 6.82 2.51
C SER A 34 7.46 6.15 3.37
N ASP A 35 7.08 5.12 4.15
CA ASP A 35 8.02 4.39 5.00
C ASP A 35 8.97 3.52 4.17
N GLU A 36 8.56 3.06 2.98
CA GLU A 36 9.48 2.43 2.04
C GLU A 36 10.55 3.44 1.59
N GLY A 37 10.16 4.70 1.34
CA GLY A 37 11.09 5.79 1.07
C GLY A 37 12.13 5.95 2.18
N VAL A 38 11.68 6.00 3.44
CA VAL A 38 12.57 6.10 4.61
C VAL A 38 13.49 4.87 4.71
N ASN A 39 12.94 3.67 4.58
CA ASN A 39 13.70 2.43 4.63
C ASN A 39 14.74 2.34 3.50
N SER A 40 14.39 2.84 2.32
CA SER A 40 15.29 2.89 1.16
C SER A 40 16.50 3.77 1.43
N PHE A 41 16.35 4.88 2.16
CA PHE A 41 17.47 5.75 2.51
C PHE A 41 18.49 5.04 3.40
N PHE A 42 18.04 4.29 4.42
CA PHE A 42 18.94 3.52 5.27
C PHE A 42 19.61 2.38 4.52
N LEU A 43 18.82 1.65 3.72
CA LEU A 43 19.34 0.52 2.96
C LEU A 43 20.36 0.98 1.91
N ARG A 44 20.11 2.11 1.24
CA ARG A 44 21.06 2.71 0.30
C ARG A 44 22.33 3.21 0.98
N ASN A 45 22.24 3.90 2.12
CA ASN A 45 23.44 4.31 2.85
C ASN A 45 24.26 3.10 3.31
N LEU A 46 23.60 2.01 3.71
CA LEU A 46 24.27 0.77 4.05
C LEU A 46 24.94 0.14 2.81
N PHE A 47 24.25 0.08 1.67
CA PHE A 47 24.76 -0.51 0.43
C PHE A 47 25.87 0.32 -0.23
N GLU A 48 25.66 1.62 -0.41
CA GLU A 48 26.56 2.52 -1.15
C GLU A 48 27.74 3.01 -0.29
N ARG A 49 27.56 3.14 1.03
CA ARG A 49 28.54 3.79 1.93
C ARG A 49 28.99 2.89 3.09
N ASN A 50 28.52 1.64 3.17
CA ASN A 50 28.76 0.77 4.32
C ASN A 50 28.42 1.43 5.67
N HIS A 51 27.38 2.28 5.68
CA HIS A 51 27.03 3.09 6.84
C HIS A 51 25.60 2.82 7.33
N TYR A 52 25.50 2.23 8.52
CA TYR A 52 24.27 2.12 9.28
C TYR A 52 24.55 2.25 10.77
N ARG A 53 23.73 3.02 11.48
CA ARG A 53 23.79 3.15 12.94
C ARG A 53 22.37 3.07 13.49
N TYR A 54 22.10 2.06 14.31
CA TYR A 54 20.80 1.94 14.96
C TYR A 54 20.56 3.09 15.93
N ASP A 55 19.41 3.76 15.76
CA ASP A 55 18.94 4.83 16.63
C ASP A 55 17.60 4.43 17.27
N PRO A 56 17.56 4.21 18.59
CA PRO A 56 16.35 3.77 19.30
C PRO A 56 15.23 4.82 19.32
N ALA A 57 15.52 6.09 18.99
CA ALA A 57 14.54 7.17 19.00
C ALA A 57 13.73 7.25 17.70
N ASN A 58 14.32 6.82 16.60
CA ASN A 58 13.81 7.13 15.26
C ASN A 58 13.49 5.90 14.41
N TYR A 59 14.11 4.74 14.66
CA TYR A 59 14.03 3.60 13.73
C TYR A 59 13.64 2.29 14.40
N HIS A 60 12.94 1.45 13.65
CA HIS A 60 12.70 0.05 14.00
C HIS A 60 14.01 -0.75 13.94
N GLY A 61 13.93 -2.03 14.32
CA GLY A 61 15.09 -2.89 14.41
C GLY A 61 15.84 -3.07 13.08
N PRO A 62 17.13 -3.42 13.15
CA PRO A 62 18.04 -3.45 12.00
C PRO A 62 17.79 -4.58 10.99
N PHE A 63 16.93 -5.57 11.29
CA PHE A 63 16.78 -6.78 10.48
C PHE A 63 16.52 -6.50 8.99
N LEU A 64 15.57 -5.62 8.72
CA LEU A 64 15.11 -5.28 7.37
C LEU A 64 16.26 -4.78 6.49
N TYR A 65 17.16 -3.98 7.04
CA TYR A 65 18.24 -3.37 6.27
C TYR A 65 19.30 -4.41 5.87
N TYR A 66 19.71 -5.28 6.80
CA TYR A 66 20.72 -6.29 6.46
C TYR A 66 20.18 -7.39 5.56
N ILE A 67 18.93 -7.82 5.73
CA ILE A 67 18.35 -8.81 4.82
C ILE A 67 18.12 -8.22 3.41
N GLY A 68 17.75 -6.93 3.34
CA GLY A 68 17.55 -6.20 2.09
C GLY A 68 18.83 -5.96 1.29
N LEU A 69 20.02 -6.12 1.88
CA LEU A 69 21.29 -6.02 1.14
C LEU A 69 21.51 -7.17 0.16
N LEU A 70 21.03 -8.37 0.50
CA LEU A 70 21.21 -9.57 -0.33
C LEU A 70 20.74 -9.37 -1.78
N PRO A 71 19.49 -8.92 -2.04
CA PRO A 71 19.04 -8.67 -3.41
C PRO A 71 19.74 -7.46 -4.04
N PHE A 72 20.15 -6.45 -3.27
CA PHE A 72 20.89 -5.30 -3.82
C PHE A 72 22.26 -5.69 -4.37
N TYR A 73 23.00 -6.57 -3.68
CA TYR A 73 24.29 -7.06 -4.18
C TYR A 73 24.16 -7.94 -5.43
N VAL A 74 23.05 -8.65 -5.60
CA VAL A 74 22.86 -9.60 -6.70
C VAL A 74 22.17 -8.95 -7.92
N LEU A 75 21.20 -8.06 -7.69
CA LEU A 75 20.29 -7.52 -8.71
C LEU A 75 20.41 -6.00 -8.89
N GLY A 76 21.21 -5.32 -8.07
CA GLY A 76 21.36 -3.87 -8.11
C GLY A 76 20.22 -3.10 -7.45
N LEU A 77 20.21 -1.77 -7.61
CA LEU A 77 19.24 -0.85 -7.00
C LEU A 77 18.00 -0.68 -7.89
N THR A 78 17.04 -1.59 -7.75
CA THR A 78 15.76 -1.57 -8.47
C THR A 78 14.59 -1.69 -7.49
N ASP A 79 13.40 -1.29 -7.91
CA ASP A 79 12.17 -1.41 -7.10
C ASP A 79 11.90 -2.91 -6.80
N PHE A 80 12.13 -3.78 -7.78
CA PHE A 80 12.04 -5.23 -7.65
C PHE A 80 12.98 -5.77 -6.56
N SER A 81 14.28 -5.43 -6.63
CA SER A 81 15.26 -5.92 -5.65
C SER A 81 14.95 -5.41 -4.24
N PHE A 82 14.41 -4.19 -4.14
CA PHE A 82 14.05 -3.58 -2.86
C PHE A 82 12.89 -4.31 -2.17
N ARG A 83 11.92 -4.79 -2.94
CA ARG A 83 10.71 -5.49 -2.45
C ARG A 83 10.82 -7.02 -2.44
N LEU A 84 11.95 -7.58 -2.90
CA LEU A 84 12.11 -9.03 -3.02
C LEU A 84 12.04 -9.76 -1.68
N MET A 85 12.70 -9.25 -0.63
CA MET A 85 12.73 -9.92 0.68
C MET A 85 11.35 -9.96 1.37
N PRO A 86 10.57 -8.86 1.44
CA PRO A 86 9.20 -8.92 1.93
C PRO A 86 8.33 -9.92 1.17
N VAL A 87 8.45 -9.96 -0.17
CA VAL A 87 7.70 -10.90 -1.03
C VAL A 87 8.01 -12.34 -0.68
N LEU A 88 9.30 -12.69 -0.59
CA LEU A 88 9.74 -14.04 -0.23
C LEU A 88 9.25 -14.45 1.15
N PHE A 89 9.38 -13.56 2.15
CA PHE A 89 8.89 -13.85 3.50
C PHE A 89 7.36 -13.97 3.55
N GLY A 90 6.61 -13.18 2.77
CA GLY A 90 5.17 -13.30 2.62
C GLY A 90 4.74 -14.68 2.08
N ILE A 91 5.47 -15.23 1.12
CA ILE A 91 5.25 -16.59 0.61
C ILE A 91 5.66 -17.63 1.67
N MET A 92 6.76 -17.39 2.39
CA MET A 92 7.23 -18.28 3.44
C MET A 92 6.27 -18.36 4.64
N VAL A 93 5.49 -17.32 4.94
CA VAL A 93 4.40 -17.38 5.94
C VAL A 93 3.38 -18.47 5.57
N VAL A 94 3.03 -18.57 4.29
CA VAL A 94 2.12 -19.63 3.80
C VAL A 94 2.79 -20.99 3.87
N ALA A 95 4.06 -21.09 3.44
CA ALA A 95 4.79 -22.35 3.44
C ALA A 95 5.02 -22.94 4.86
N ILE A 96 5.32 -22.08 5.84
CA ILE A 96 5.63 -22.51 7.21
C ILE A 96 4.39 -22.94 8.00
N LEU A 97 3.18 -22.88 7.42
CA LEU A 97 2.00 -23.56 7.98
C LEU A 97 2.09 -25.08 7.88
N TYR A 98 2.84 -25.64 6.92
CA TYR A 98 2.90 -27.07 6.65
C TYR A 98 3.29 -27.96 7.85
N PRO A 99 4.25 -27.58 8.71
CA PRO A 99 4.56 -28.37 9.90
C PRO A 99 3.36 -28.47 10.88
N LEU A 100 2.41 -27.53 10.84
CA LEU A 100 1.18 -27.55 11.64
C LEU A 100 0.06 -28.39 11.02
N ARG A 101 0.26 -29.00 9.85
CA ARG A 101 -0.77 -29.81 9.14
C ARG A 101 -1.44 -30.88 9.98
N LYS A 102 -0.74 -31.46 10.97
CA LYS A 102 -1.30 -32.47 11.87
C LYS A 102 -2.29 -31.88 12.88
N ARG A 103 -2.16 -30.58 13.18
CA ARG A 103 -3.00 -29.83 14.13
C ARG A 103 -4.16 -29.13 13.46
N ILE A 104 -3.93 -28.61 12.25
CA ILE A 104 -4.91 -27.86 11.46
C ILE A 104 -5.72 -28.81 10.55
N GLY A 105 -5.12 -29.93 10.13
CA GLY A 105 -5.69 -30.85 9.15
C GLY A 105 -5.37 -30.46 7.70
N LYS A 106 -5.77 -31.30 6.73
CA LYS A 106 -5.40 -31.10 5.31
C LYS A 106 -6.24 -30.02 4.65
N MET A 107 -7.56 -30.08 4.83
CA MET A 107 -8.44 -29.02 4.32
C MET A 107 -8.25 -27.73 5.10
N GLY A 108 -7.89 -27.84 6.37
CA GLY A 108 -7.53 -26.69 7.18
C GLY A 108 -6.22 -26.05 6.74
N LEU A 109 -5.20 -26.84 6.36
CA LEU A 109 -3.95 -26.30 5.79
C LEU A 109 -4.21 -25.58 4.47
N LEU A 110 -4.99 -26.18 3.56
CA LEU A 110 -5.39 -25.54 2.30
C LEU A 110 -6.11 -24.22 2.57
N THR A 111 -7.08 -24.23 3.48
CA THR A 111 -7.90 -23.05 3.79
C THR A 111 -7.12 -21.94 4.46
N ALA A 112 -6.35 -22.24 5.51
CA ALA A 112 -5.51 -21.25 6.18
C ALA A 112 -4.47 -20.67 5.20
N GLY A 113 -3.87 -21.54 4.37
CA GLY A 113 -2.94 -21.15 3.33
C GLY A 113 -3.57 -20.21 2.30
N LEU A 114 -4.74 -20.57 1.74
CA LEU A 114 -5.45 -19.74 0.76
C LEU A 114 -5.89 -18.40 1.36
N LEU A 115 -6.32 -18.38 2.63
CA LEU A 115 -6.72 -17.15 3.30
C LEU A 115 -5.55 -16.18 3.42
N ILE A 116 -4.34 -16.63 3.77
CA ILE A 116 -3.15 -15.76 3.83
C ILE A 116 -2.61 -15.44 2.43
N ALA A 117 -2.70 -16.40 1.50
CA ALA A 117 -2.22 -16.23 0.13
C ALA A 117 -2.98 -15.13 -0.61
N ILE A 118 -4.32 -15.14 -0.48
CA ILE A 118 -5.25 -14.25 -1.19
C ILE A 118 -5.56 -12.98 -0.39
N SER A 119 -5.41 -12.99 0.94
CA SER A 119 -5.81 -11.88 1.81
C SER A 119 -5.41 -10.50 1.26
N PRO A 120 -6.37 -9.56 1.12
CA PRO A 120 -6.08 -8.22 0.62
C PRO A 120 -4.97 -7.54 1.41
N SER A 121 -5.01 -7.59 2.74
CA SER A 121 -3.99 -6.95 3.59
C SER A 121 -2.65 -7.69 3.58
N ASN A 122 -2.63 -9.03 3.61
CA ASN A 122 -1.38 -9.78 3.56
C ASN A 122 -0.68 -9.60 2.21
N SER A 123 -1.41 -9.63 1.11
CA SER A 123 -0.86 -9.36 -0.23
C SER A 123 -0.30 -7.94 -0.30
N PHE A 124 -1.03 -6.96 0.23
CA PHE A 124 -0.66 -5.55 0.15
C PHE A 124 0.64 -5.26 0.90
N PHE A 125 0.73 -5.65 2.18
CA PHE A 125 1.90 -5.32 3.01
C PHE A 125 3.08 -6.29 2.85
N SER A 126 2.90 -7.45 2.21
CA SER A 126 4.03 -8.32 1.86
C SER A 126 4.69 -7.97 0.53
N ARG A 127 4.18 -6.96 -0.17
CA ARG A 127 4.81 -6.34 -1.34
C ARG A 127 5.51 -5.03 -1.02
N ASP A 128 5.37 -4.52 0.21
CA ASP A 128 6.01 -3.29 0.66
C ASP A 128 7.19 -3.61 1.58
N THR A 129 8.29 -2.86 1.44
CA THR A 129 9.48 -3.01 2.28
C THR A 129 9.29 -2.36 3.65
N ILE A 130 8.43 -3.01 4.45
CA ILE A 130 8.05 -2.67 5.83
C ILE A 130 8.30 -3.88 6.74
N HIS A 131 8.58 -3.64 8.03
CA HIS A 131 9.03 -4.64 9.01
C HIS A 131 8.02 -5.76 9.30
N GLU A 132 6.72 -5.48 9.19
CA GLU A 132 5.63 -6.33 9.64
C GLU A 132 5.61 -7.75 9.03
N THR A 133 5.92 -7.89 7.74
CA THR A 133 5.89 -9.21 7.07
C THR A 133 6.93 -10.16 7.67
N TYR A 134 8.11 -9.65 8.03
CA TYR A 134 9.13 -10.42 8.72
C TYR A 134 8.69 -10.78 10.15
N LEU A 135 8.05 -9.83 10.85
CA LEU A 135 7.56 -10.03 12.21
C LEU A 135 6.59 -11.20 12.27
N ILE A 136 5.59 -11.25 11.38
CA ILE A 136 4.61 -12.35 11.37
C ILE A 136 5.23 -13.69 10.99
N PHE A 137 6.24 -13.72 10.10
CA PHE A 137 6.94 -14.94 9.74
C PHE A 137 7.66 -15.54 10.96
N PHE A 138 8.50 -14.76 11.65
CA PHE A 138 9.22 -15.28 12.81
C PHE A 138 8.31 -15.53 14.02
N THR A 139 7.19 -14.80 14.12
CA THR A 139 6.13 -15.08 15.09
C THR A 139 5.53 -16.47 14.85
N LEU A 140 5.17 -16.79 13.61
CA LEU A 140 4.69 -18.13 13.24
C LEU A 140 5.78 -19.19 13.41
N ALA A 141 7.03 -18.91 13.02
CA ALA A 141 8.16 -19.83 13.19
C ALA A 141 8.41 -20.20 14.65
N THR A 142 8.22 -19.24 15.57
CA THR A 142 8.29 -19.48 17.02
C THR A 142 7.17 -20.43 17.48
N VAL A 143 5.92 -20.18 17.05
CA VAL A 143 4.77 -21.06 17.37
C VAL A 143 4.98 -22.47 16.81
N VAL A 144 5.39 -22.57 15.54
CA VAL A 144 5.70 -23.84 14.87
C VAL A 144 6.77 -24.61 15.64
N SER A 145 7.87 -23.94 15.99
CA SER A 145 8.97 -24.54 16.73
C SER A 145 8.55 -25.04 18.10
N PHE A 146 7.76 -24.25 18.83
CA PHE A 146 7.22 -24.64 20.14
C PHE A 146 6.36 -25.91 20.04
N PHE A 147 5.39 -25.94 19.11
CA PHE A 147 4.49 -27.09 18.99
C PHE A 147 5.19 -28.32 18.43
N LEU A 148 6.15 -28.19 17.51
CA LEU A 148 6.96 -29.32 17.04
C LEU A 148 7.90 -29.85 18.12
N TYR A 149 8.45 -28.99 18.98
CA TYR A 149 9.22 -29.43 20.14
C TYR A 149 8.34 -30.22 21.11
N SER A 150 7.13 -29.72 21.40
CA SER A 150 6.21 -30.39 22.34
C SER A 150 5.81 -31.80 21.87
N GLU A 151 5.73 -32.03 20.55
CA GLU A 151 5.44 -33.35 19.96
C GLU A 151 6.67 -34.25 19.89
N THR A 152 7.78 -33.74 19.35
CA THR A 152 8.90 -34.59 18.92
C THR A 152 10.06 -34.64 19.91
N ARG A 153 10.10 -33.68 20.84
CA ARG A 153 11.19 -33.47 21.81
C ARG A 153 12.59 -33.30 21.19
N LYS A 154 12.66 -33.04 19.88
CA LYS A 154 13.91 -32.83 19.13
C LYS A 154 14.50 -31.45 19.42
N SER A 155 15.76 -31.42 19.85
CA SER A 155 16.45 -30.20 20.28
C SER A 155 16.55 -29.11 19.20
N ARG A 156 16.55 -29.48 17.92
CA ARG A 156 16.59 -28.52 16.79
C ARG A 156 15.49 -27.45 16.84
N TYR A 157 14.32 -27.79 17.37
CA TYR A 157 13.22 -26.85 17.48
C TYR A 157 13.43 -25.81 18.60
N ILE A 158 14.27 -26.10 19.59
CA ILE A 158 14.68 -25.10 20.59
C ILE A 158 15.61 -24.08 19.92
N TYR A 159 16.56 -24.53 19.10
CA TYR A 159 17.42 -23.63 18.34
C TYR A 159 16.60 -22.72 17.41
N PHE A 160 15.66 -23.30 16.64
CA PHE A 160 14.79 -22.51 15.76
C PHE A 160 13.91 -21.52 16.53
N ALA A 161 13.37 -21.90 17.69
CA ALA A 161 12.62 -20.97 18.53
C ALA A 161 13.49 -19.82 19.03
N ALA A 162 14.69 -20.12 19.54
CA ALA A 162 15.62 -19.10 20.05
C ALA A 162 16.08 -18.12 18.95
N SER A 163 16.41 -18.63 17.76
CA SER A 163 16.74 -17.78 16.60
C SER A 163 15.55 -16.94 16.14
N SER A 164 14.34 -17.52 16.08
CA SER A 164 13.14 -16.77 15.68
C SER A 164 12.81 -15.65 16.66
N ILE A 165 12.91 -15.90 17.97
CA ILE A 165 12.72 -14.90 19.02
C ILE A 165 13.79 -13.80 18.90
N ALA A 166 15.05 -14.14 18.63
CA ALA A 166 16.09 -13.15 18.40
C ALA A 166 15.76 -12.26 17.18
N PHE A 167 15.31 -12.86 16.07
CA PHE A 167 14.92 -12.08 14.89
C PHE A 167 13.73 -11.16 15.13
N ILE A 168 12.70 -11.62 15.85
CA ILE A 168 11.55 -10.78 16.26
C ILE A 168 12.04 -9.51 16.97
N ILE A 169 13.01 -9.63 17.88
CA ILE A 169 13.59 -8.48 18.60
C ILE A 169 14.32 -7.55 17.63
N THR A 170 15.13 -8.09 16.71
CA THR A 170 15.85 -7.30 15.70
C THR A 170 14.94 -6.67 14.63
N ILE A 171 13.65 -6.99 14.61
CA ILE A 171 12.70 -6.45 13.64
C ILE A 171 11.96 -5.24 14.22
N LYS A 172 11.30 -5.38 15.37
CA LYS A 172 10.41 -4.33 15.88
C LYS A 172 10.18 -4.42 17.38
N GLU A 173 10.21 -3.27 18.05
CA GLU A 173 10.01 -3.10 19.49
C GLU A 173 8.67 -3.63 20.03
N THR A 174 7.67 -3.80 19.15
CA THR A 174 6.41 -4.48 19.47
C THR A 174 6.57 -5.98 19.76
N TYR A 175 7.79 -6.53 19.71
CA TYR A 175 8.11 -7.88 20.17
C TYR A 175 7.59 -8.17 21.58
N ILE A 176 7.58 -7.17 22.46
CA ILE A 176 7.13 -7.33 23.85
C ILE A 176 5.65 -7.71 23.92
N ILE A 177 4.83 -7.15 23.02
CA ILE A 177 3.41 -7.48 22.90
C ILE A 177 3.28 -8.93 22.43
N THR A 178 4.04 -9.33 21.41
CA THR A 178 4.02 -10.70 20.87
C THR A 178 4.37 -11.72 21.96
N PHE A 179 5.42 -11.49 22.74
CA PHE A 179 5.83 -12.39 23.82
C PHE A 179 4.82 -12.44 24.96
N ALA A 180 4.28 -11.28 25.39
CA ALA A 180 3.24 -11.24 26.41
C ALA A 180 2.00 -12.03 25.97
N VAL A 181 1.56 -11.84 24.73
CA VAL A 181 0.43 -12.58 24.15
C VAL A 181 0.69 -14.08 24.13
N PHE A 182 1.87 -14.53 23.72
CA PHE A 182 2.21 -15.95 23.72
C PHE A 182 2.20 -16.56 25.12
N VAL A 183 2.80 -15.89 26.10
CA VAL A 183 2.84 -16.36 27.48
C VAL A 183 1.42 -16.49 28.05
N ILE A 184 0.60 -15.45 27.91
CA ILE A 184 -0.79 -15.47 28.41
C ILE A 184 -1.63 -16.51 27.65
N SER A 185 -1.44 -16.65 26.34
CA SER A 185 -2.15 -17.66 25.52
C SER A 185 -1.79 -19.09 25.93
N LEU A 186 -0.53 -19.34 26.29
CA LEU A 186 -0.11 -20.64 26.85
C LEU A 186 -0.76 -20.88 28.21
N PHE A 187 -0.74 -19.89 29.11
CA PHE A 187 -1.44 -20.00 30.40
C PHE A 187 -2.92 -20.30 30.23
N PHE A 188 -3.59 -19.64 29.28
CA PHE A 188 -4.99 -19.89 28.98
C PHE A 188 -5.21 -21.31 28.45
N ALA A 189 -4.40 -21.77 27.50
CA ALA A 189 -4.54 -23.11 26.91
C ALA A 189 -4.27 -24.24 27.91
N TYR A 190 -3.22 -24.13 28.73
CA TYR A 190 -2.93 -25.12 29.77
C TYR A 190 -3.92 -25.01 30.94
N GLY A 191 -4.31 -23.80 31.33
CA GLY A 191 -5.33 -23.56 32.35
C GLY A 191 -6.68 -24.17 31.97
N TYR A 192 -7.11 -24.02 30.71
CA TYR A 192 -8.34 -24.62 30.19
C TYR A 192 -8.29 -26.16 30.21
N GLU A 193 -7.17 -26.75 29.81
CA GLU A 193 -6.96 -28.21 29.88
C GLU A 193 -7.00 -28.73 31.32
N ILE A 194 -6.34 -28.02 32.26
CA ILE A 194 -6.38 -28.35 33.69
C ILE A 194 -7.80 -28.18 34.24
N LEU A 195 -8.54 -27.16 33.80
CA LEU A 195 -9.90 -26.91 34.27
C LEU A 195 -10.83 -28.08 33.91
N LEU A 196 -10.71 -28.60 32.69
CA LEU A 196 -11.53 -29.71 32.19
C LEU A 196 -11.03 -31.09 32.62
N SER A 197 -9.83 -31.19 33.21
CA SER A 197 -9.29 -32.46 33.70
C SER A 197 -9.97 -32.89 35.01
N PRO A 198 -10.29 -34.19 35.19
CA PRO A 198 -10.81 -34.73 36.45
C PRO A 198 -9.94 -34.35 37.66
N ALA A 199 -10.56 -34.15 38.83
CA ALA A 199 -9.91 -33.58 40.02
C ALA A 199 -8.60 -34.29 40.43
N GLY A 200 -8.51 -35.62 40.32
CA GLY A 200 -7.31 -36.39 40.63
C GLY A 200 -6.14 -36.25 39.63
N ILE A 201 -6.43 -35.85 38.38
CA ILE A 201 -5.42 -35.61 37.31
C ILE A 201 -4.90 -34.16 37.39
N ARG A 202 -5.71 -33.26 37.95
CA ARG A 202 -5.44 -31.81 38.06
C ARG A 202 -4.16 -31.49 38.85
N VAL A 203 -3.94 -32.16 39.98
CA VAL A 203 -2.78 -31.96 40.87
C VAL A 203 -1.51 -32.61 40.31
N LYS A 204 -1.63 -33.73 39.58
CA LYS A 204 -0.50 -34.38 38.89
C LYS A 204 0.00 -33.54 37.71
N ASN A 205 -0.90 -32.94 36.92
CA ASN A 205 -0.52 -32.17 35.73
C ASN A 205 0.25 -30.87 36.04
N THR A 206 -0.10 -30.14 37.09
CA THR A 206 0.59 -28.89 37.46
C THR A 206 2.01 -29.13 37.98
N ARG A 207 2.21 -30.11 38.88
CA ARG A 207 3.56 -30.49 39.35
C ARG A 207 4.42 -31.08 38.24
N HIS A 208 3.81 -31.78 37.27
CA HIS A 208 4.51 -32.38 36.14
C HIS A 208 5.03 -31.36 35.11
N ILE A 209 4.33 -30.24 34.86
CA ILE A 209 4.79 -29.24 33.88
C ILE A 209 6.10 -28.56 34.34
N PHE A 210 6.14 -28.09 35.59
CA PHE A 210 7.33 -27.43 36.14
C PHE A 210 8.50 -28.41 36.35
N SER A 211 8.22 -29.64 36.78
CA SER A 211 9.26 -30.67 36.93
C SER A 211 9.82 -31.12 35.58
N VAL A 212 9.00 -31.24 34.52
CA VAL A 212 9.47 -31.56 33.17
C VAL A 212 10.30 -30.42 32.59
N PHE A 213 9.91 -29.16 32.80
CA PHE A 213 10.71 -28.01 32.36
C PHE A 213 12.07 -27.99 33.08
N GLY A 214 12.07 -28.06 34.41
CA GLY A 214 13.31 -28.10 35.20
C GLY A 214 14.21 -29.29 34.85
N ASN A 215 13.63 -30.48 34.66
CA ASN A 215 14.37 -31.67 34.24
C ASN A 215 14.90 -31.55 32.82
N THR A 216 14.14 -30.97 31.89
CA THR A 216 14.63 -30.69 30.53
C THR A 216 15.80 -29.71 30.58
N CYS A 217 15.72 -28.65 31.39
CA CYS A 217 16.80 -27.70 31.54
C CYS A 217 18.07 -28.33 32.12
N ARG A 218 17.91 -29.23 33.10
CA ARG A 218 19.03 -29.94 33.72
C ARG A 218 19.64 -30.99 32.78
N GLN A 219 18.82 -31.78 32.10
CA GLN A 219 19.28 -32.87 31.22
C GLN A 219 19.81 -32.37 29.87
N LYS A 220 19.31 -31.23 29.38
CA LYS A 220 19.69 -30.64 28.08
C LYS A 220 20.30 -29.24 28.24
N TRP A 221 21.08 -29.03 29.29
CA TRP A 221 21.70 -27.73 29.58
C TRP A 221 22.51 -27.20 28.39
N TYR A 222 23.26 -28.07 27.68
CA TYR A 222 24.03 -27.72 26.49
C TYR A 222 23.16 -27.16 25.35
N VAL A 223 21.94 -27.71 25.16
CA VAL A 223 21.00 -27.21 24.15
C VAL A 223 20.55 -25.80 24.49
N ILE A 224 20.27 -25.55 25.77
CA ILE A 224 19.86 -24.23 26.26
C ILE A 224 21.02 -23.26 26.12
N SER A 225 22.22 -23.64 26.54
CA SER A 225 23.42 -22.80 26.41
C SER A 225 23.70 -22.41 24.96
N ILE A 226 23.63 -23.35 24.01
CA ILE A 226 23.77 -23.06 22.58
C ILE A 226 22.65 -22.13 22.11
N SER A 227 21.41 -22.36 22.55
CA SER A 227 20.26 -21.52 22.17
C SER A 227 20.39 -20.09 22.70
N VAL A 228 20.84 -19.92 23.94
CA VAL A 228 21.17 -18.62 24.54
C VAL A 228 22.32 -17.97 23.78
N GLY A 229 23.37 -18.72 23.45
CA GLY A 229 24.48 -18.24 22.63
C GLY A 229 24.03 -17.74 21.26
N LEU A 230 23.20 -18.51 20.55
CA LEU A 230 22.61 -18.10 19.26
C LEU A 230 21.75 -16.85 19.39
N PHE A 231 20.90 -16.80 20.43
CA PHE A 231 20.04 -15.66 20.70
C PHE A 231 20.85 -14.37 20.95
N LEU A 232 21.88 -14.46 21.80
CA LEU A 232 22.77 -13.35 22.11
C LEU A 232 23.58 -12.94 20.88
N LEU A 233 24.12 -13.91 20.13
CA LEU A 233 24.89 -13.66 18.92
C LEU A 233 24.08 -12.91 17.87
N ILE A 234 22.85 -13.34 17.58
CA ILE A 234 21.99 -12.68 16.58
C ILE A 234 21.71 -11.23 17.00
N ASN A 235 21.22 -11.01 18.24
CA ASN A 235 20.94 -9.65 18.72
C ASN A 235 22.21 -8.78 18.71
N PHE A 236 23.33 -9.34 19.17
CA PHE A 236 24.60 -8.63 19.20
C PHE A 236 25.05 -8.24 17.79
N LEU A 237 25.06 -9.16 16.82
CA LEU A 237 25.47 -8.85 15.44
C LEU A 237 24.62 -7.74 14.82
N PHE A 238 23.30 -7.84 14.93
CA PHE A 238 22.39 -6.89 14.30
C PHE A 238 22.45 -5.51 14.99
N TYR A 239 22.41 -5.43 16.32
CA TYR A 239 22.43 -4.16 17.04
C TYR A 239 23.82 -3.53 17.18
N SER A 240 24.90 -4.31 17.05
CA SER A 240 26.26 -3.76 16.88
C SER A 240 26.54 -3.28 15.45
N SER A 241 25.55 -3.34 14.55
CA SER A 241 25.70 -3.04 13.13
C SER A 241 26.82 -3.85 12.49
N PHE A 242 26.85 -5.16 12.78
CA PHE A 242 27.93 -6.09 12.42
C PHE A 242 29.31 -5.53 12.80
N PHE A 243 29.48 -5.22 14.09
CA PHE A 243 30.72 -4.69 14.70
C PHE A 243 31.11 -3.24 14.32
N SER A 244 30.37 -2.57 13.42
CA SER A 244 30.67 -1.20 13.02
C SER A 244 30.19 -0.13 14.03
N TYR A 245 29.24 -0.47 14.90
CA TYR A 245 28.69 0.45 15.90
C TYR A 245 28.14 -0.26 17.15
N TYR A 246 28.96 -0.38 18.19
CA TYR A 246 28.58 -1.05 19.45
C TYR A 246 27.50 -0.30 20.27
N GLY A 247 27.34 1.01 20.06
CA GLY A 247 26.38 1.82 20.81
C GLY A 247 24.92 1.37 20.64
N GLY A 248 24.59 0.73 19.51
CA GLY A 248 23.25 0.25 19.22
C GLY A 248 22.75 -0.85 20.16
N ILE A 249 23.64 -1.59 20.82
CA ILE A 249 23.29 -2.64 21.80
C ILE A 249 22.51 -2.05 22.99
N ASN A 250 22.94 -0.88 23.48
CA ASN A 250 22.23 -0.16 24.55
C ASN A 250 20.85 0.33 24.09
N GLY A 251 20.65 0.45 22.77
CA GLY A 251 19.40 0.85 22.16
C GLY A 251 18.26 -0.17 22.31
N ILE A 252 18.56 -1.46 22.52
CA ILE A 252 17.55 -2.54 22.64
C ILE A 252 16.58 -2.28 23.79
N LEU A 253 17.10 -1.83 24.94
CA LEU A 253 16.28 -1.50 26.11
C LEU A 253 15.78 -0.06 26.08
N THR A 254 16.56 0.85 25.48
CA THR A 254 16.22 2.27 25.41
C THR A 254 15.00 2.52 24.51
N THR A 255 14.87 1.81 23.39
CA THR A 255 13.72 1.93 22.48
C THR A 255 12.40 1.64 23.19
N LEU A 256 12.35 0.68 24.12
CA LEU A 256 11.14 0.37 24.89
C LEU A 256 10.66 1.57 25.74
N LYS A 257 11.59 2.32 26.33
CA LYS A 257 11.27 3.53 27.11
C LYS A 257 10.76 4.68 26.25
N ILE A 258 11.17 4.73 24.98
CA ILE A 258 10.74 5.75 24.02
C ILE A 258 9.37 5.37 23.47
N TRP A 259 9.20 4.12 23.07
CA TRP A 259 7.95 3.59 22.52
C TRP A 259 6.76 3.74 23.48
N THR A 260 6.95 3.60 24.79
CA THR A 260 5.87 3.85 25.78
C THR A 260 5.39 5.31 25.76
N LYS A 261 6.23 6.26 25.36
CA LYS A 261 5.86 7.68 25.22
C LYS A 261 5.17 7.97 23.89
N THR A 262 5.70 7.45 22.77
CA THR A 262 5.09 7.63 21.44
C THR A 262 3.79 6.84 21.28
N GLY A 263 3.67 5.65 21.87
CA GLY A 263 2.43 4.87 21.87
C GLY A 263 1.28 5.53 22.63
N THR A 264 1.58 6.46 23.55
CA THR A 264 0.58 7.20 24.35
C THR A 264 0.27 8.60 23.81
N HIS A 265 1.18 9.21 23.06
CA HIS A 265 1.02 10.56 22.48
C HIS A 265 0.79 10.42 20.98
N SER A 266 -0.46 10.54 20.56
CA SER A 266 -0.91 10.01 19.27
C SER A 266 -0.49 10.79 18.03
N GLY A 267 0.13 11.97 18.10
CA GLY A 267 0.79 12.63 16.96
C GLY A 267 -0.02 12.75 15.64
N GLY A 268 -1.35 12.70 15.70
CA GLY A 268 -2.24 12.64 14.51
C GLY A 268 -2.68 11.24 14.05
N HIS A 269 -2.16 10.17 14.65
CA HIS A 269 -2.45 8.75 14.34
C HIS A 269 -3.41 8.08 15.35
N ALA A 270 -4.16 8.87 16.12
CA ALA A 270 -5.15 8.35 17.06
C ALA A 270 -6.29 7.69 16.30
N LYS A 271 -6.59 6.43 16.61
CA LYS A 271 -7.72 5.70 16.02
C LYS A 271 -8.57 5.04 17.12
N PRO A 272 -9.90 4.94 16.93
CA PRO A 272 -10.81 4.36 17.92
C PRO A 272 -10.50 2.87 18.17
N PHE A 273 -11.04 2.34 19.27
CA PHE A 273 -10.85 0.92 19.66
C PHE A 273 -11.25 -0.05 18.52
N PHE A 274 -12.40 0.17 17.88
CA PHE A 274 -12.92 -0.69 16.81
C PHE A 274 -12.27 -0.47 15.43
N TYR A 275 -11.16 0.26 15.35
CA TYR A 275 -10.47 0.52 14.08
C TYR A 275 -10.10 -0.77 13.35
N TYR A 276 -9.38 -1.70 14.00
CA TYR A 276 -8.97 -2.95 13.35
C TYR A 276 -10.13 -3.88 13.03
N PHE A 277 -11.20 -3.86 13.83
CA PHE A 277 -12.42 -4.60 13.50
C PHE A 277 -13.07 -4.07 12.21
N THR A 278 -13.07 -2.74 12.03
CA THR A 278 -13.57 -2.11 10.81
C THR A 278 -12.76 -2.55 9.60
N LEU A 279 -11.43 -2.60 9.73
CA LEU A 279 -10.56 -3.09 8.65
C LEU A 279 -10.80 -4.57 8.37
N LEU A 280 -10.85 -5.44 9.39
CA LEU A 280 -11.12 -6.86 9.22
C LEU A 280 -12.48 -7.11 8.55
N ARG A 281 -13.51 -6.34 8.93
CA ARG A 281 -14.85 -6.44 8.31
C ARG A 281 -14.85 -5.99 6.86
N LYS A 282 -14.10 -4.94 6.51
CA LYS A 282 -14.09 -4.38 5.14
C LYS A 282 -13.22 -5.19 4.19
N PHE A 283 -12.06 -5.65 4.64
CA PHE A 283 -11.03 -6.25 3.81
C PHE A 283 -10.83 -7.75 4.00
N GLU A 284 -11.24 -8.32 5.14
CA GLU A 284 -10.92 -9.69 5.51
C GLU A 284 -12.19 -10.48 5.88
N LEU A 285 -13.36 -10.10 5.32
CA LEU A 285 -14.66 -10.61 5.75
C LEU A 285 -14.76 -12.15 5.74
N PRO A 286 -14.36 -12.87 4.66
CA PRO A 286 -14.35 -14.34 4.68
C PRO A 286 -13.50 -14.92 5.81
N MET A 287 -12.31 -14.36 6.01
CA MET A 287 -11.37 -14.79 7.05
C MET A 287 -11.94 -14.52 8.45
N LEU A 288 -12.54 -13.35 8.65
CA LEU A 288 -13.15 -12.95 9.92
C LEU A 288 -14.31 -13.88 10.31
N VAL A 289 -15.24 -14.13 9.38
CA VAL A 289 -16.40 -15.00 9.64
C VAL A 289 -15.97 -16.42 9.96
N MET A 290 -15.09 -17.00 9.15
CA MET A 290 -14.57 -18.35 9.39
C MET A 290 -13.71 -18.44 10.66
N GLY A 291 -12.94 -17.40 10.97
CA GLY A 291 -12.12 -17.34 12.16
C GLY A 291 -12.94 -17.26 13.45
N ILE A 292 -14.02 -16.45 13.47
CA ILE A 292 -14.99 -16.40 14.58
C ILE A 292 -15.65 -17.77 14.76
N ALA A 293 -16.09 -18.42 13.67
CA ALA A 293 -16.61 -19.79 13.74
C ALA A 293 -15.55 -20.77 14.31
N GLY A 294 -14.28 -20.60 13.94
CA GLY A 294 -13.14 -21.32 14.49
C GLY A 294 -12.90 -21.12 15.97
N VAL A 295 -13.12 -19.92 16.51
CA VAL A 295 -13.07 -19.66 17.95
C VAL A 295 -14.06 -20.56 18.68
N PHE A 296 -15.34 -20.54 18.29
CA PHE A 296 -16.38 -21.36 18.92
C PHE A 296 -16.13 -22.85 18.74
N TYR A 297 -15.73 -23.26 17.52
CA TYR A 297 -15.41 -24.65 17.23
C TYR A 297 -14.23 -25.17 18.06
N SER A 298 -13.25 -24.33 18.37
CA SER A 298 -12.07 -24.70 19.18
C SER A 298 -12.43 -25.13 20.59
N PHE A 299 -13.43 -24.49 21.22
CA PHE A 299 -13.93 -24.88 22.54
C PHE A 299 -14.70 -26.22 22.52
N LYS A 300 -15.38 -26.53 21.41
CA LYS A 300 -16.01 -27.85 21.20
C LYS A 300 -14.97 -28.95 20.96
N TYR A 301 -13.96 -28.67 20.14
CA TYR A 301 -12.91 -29.62 19.77
C TYR A 301 -11.90 -29.87 20.90
N ARG A 302 -11.79 -28.95 21.88
CA ARG A 302 -10.94 -29.03 23.09
C ARG A 302 -9.46 -29.30 22.80
N ASN A 303 -8.97 -28.84 21.65
CA ASN A 303 -7.56 -29.00 21.28
C ASN A 303 -6.73 -27.85 21.85
N LYS A 304 -5.67 -28.17 22.60
CA LYS A 304 -4.73 -27.21 23.19
C LYS A 304 -4.18 -26.18 22.20
N PHE A 305 -3.83 -26.61 20.98
CA PHE A 305 -3.34 -25.71 19.94
C PHE A 305 -4.42 -24.73 19.47
N ALA A 306 -5.66 -25.21 19.33
CA ALA A 306 -6.78 -24.40 18.92
C ALA A 306 -7.13 -23.35 20.00
N ILE A 307 -7.17 -23.75 21.27
CA ILE A 307 -7.40 -22.83 22.41
C ILE A 307 -6.27 -21.81 22.55
N PHE A 308 -5.01 -22.22 22.38
CA PHE A 308 -3.87 -21.29 22.33
C PHE A 308 -4.05 -20.27 21.20
N THR A 309 -4.43 -20.71 20.00
CA THR A 309 -4.61 -19.84 18.84
C THR A 309 -5.80 -18.89 19.02
N THR A 310 -6.88 -19.34 19.67
CA THR A 310 -8.01 -18.50 20.09
C THR A 310 -7.57 -17.38 21.03
N ALA A 311 -6.83 -17.73 22.09
CA ALA A 311 -6.31 -16.73 23.02
C ALA A 311 -5.34 -15.76 22.34
N TRP A 312 -4.49 -16.27 21.44
CA TRP A 312 -3.58 -15.45 20.65
C TRP A 312 -4.35 -14.44 19.80
N ALA A 313 -5.32 -14.88 19.00
CA ALA A 313 -6.15 -14.00 18.16
C ALA A 313 -6.89 -12.93 18.97
N ALA A 314 -7.47 -13.30 20.11
CA ALA A 314 -8.22 -12.37 20.96
C ALA A 314 -7.30 -11.36 21.66
N LEU A 315 -6.23 -11.81 22.29
CA LEU A 315 -5.32 -10.96 23.07
C LEU A 315 -4.55 -10.00 22.17
N ILE A 316 -4.07 -10.46 21.01
CA ILE A 316 -3.35 -9.59 20.08
C ILE A 316 -4.29 -8.47 19.58
N TYR A 317 -5.53 -8.82 19.22
CA TYR A 317 -6.56 -7.83 18.85
C TYR A 317 -6.84 -6.82 19.96
N VAL A 318 -7.08 -7.27 21.19
CA VAL A 318 -7.41 -6.39 22.32
C VAL A 318 -6.24 -5.45 22.62
N ILE A 319 -5.02 -5.97 22.75
CA ILE A 319 -3.86 -5.16 23.12
C ILE A 319 -3.57 -4.08 22.08
N TYR A 320 -3.54 -4.44 20.79
CA TYR A 320 -3.35 -3.43 19.73
C TYR A 320 -4.52 -2.45 19.62
N SER A 321 -5.75 -2.88 19.91
CA SER A 321 -6.92 -1.98 19.90
C SER A 321 -6.91 -0.96 21.05
N LEU A 322 -6.30 -1.31 22.18
CA LEU A 322 -6.14 -0.41 23.34
C LEU A 322 -5.09 0.67 23.12
N ILE A 323 -4.07 0.45 22.27
CA ILE A 323 -3.01 1.43 21.99
C ILE A 323 -3.56 2.55 21.10
N PRO A 324 -3.52 3.84 21.50
CA PRO A 324 -4.05 4.95 20.70
C PRO A 324 -3.43 5.10 19.31
N TYR A 325 -2.10 4.99 19.21
CA TYR A 325 -1.36 5.01 17.95
C TYR A 325 -1.62 3.73 17.15
N LYS A 326 -2.27 3.83 15.99
CA LYS A 326 -2.61 2.67 15.15
C LYS A 326 -2.27 2.92 13.69
N THR A 327 -1.69 1.91 13.05
CA THR A 327 -1.36 1.90 11.63
C THR A 327 -1.97 0.65 10.97
N PRO A 328 -2.40 0.71 9.69
CA PRO A 328 -3.19 -0.36 9.09
C PRO A 328 -2.39 -1.66 8.89
N TRP A 329 -1.09 -1.60 8.63
CA TRP A 329 -0.26 -2.79 8.42
C TRP A 329 -0.20 -3.73 9.63
N LEU A 330 -0.49 -3.23 10.84
CA LEU A 330 -0.58 -4.09 12.03
C LEU A 330 -1.68 -5.14 11.91
N ILE A 331 -2.65 -4.97 11.00
CA ILE A 331 -3.74 -5.92 10.75
C ILE A 331 -3.24 -7.34 10.46
N ILE A 332 -2.06 -7.48 9.82
CA ILE A 332 -1.57 -8.80 9.43
C ILE A 332 -1.21 -9.67 10.64
N ASN A 333 -0.93 -9.06 11.80
CA ASN A 333 -0.75 -9.78 13.08
C ASN A 333 -2.04 -10.45 13.58
N PHE A 334 -3.23 -9.94 13.23
CA PHE A 334 -4.51 -10.56 13.56
C PHE A 334 -4.91 -11.62 12.54
N THR A 335 -4.69 -11.32 11.24
CA THR A 335 -5.10 -12.21 10.15
C THR A 335 -4.46 -13.60 10.26
N LEU A 336 -3.19 -13.67 10.72
CA LEU A 336 -2.46 -14.92 10.86
C LEU A 336 -3.15 -15.93 11.80
N PRO A 337 -3.37 -15.65 13.10
CA PRO A 337 -4.06 -16.59 13.98
C PRO A 337 -5.53 -16.80 13.60
N ILE A 338 -6.22 -15.79 13.03
CA ILE A 338 -7.60 -15.92 12.55
C ILE A 338 -7.67 -16.91 11.38
N ALA A 339 -6.74 -16.86 10.43
CA ALA A 339 -6.66 -17.79 9.30
C ALA A 339 -6.41 -19.24 9.76
N ILE A 340 -5.58 -19.44 10.79
CA ILE A 340 -5.36 -20.77 11.40
C ILE A 340 -6.65 -21.29 12.02
N LEU A 341 -7.39 -20.46 12.76
CA LEU A 341 -8.68 -20.84 13.36
C LEU A 341 -9.74 -21.17 12.30
N ALA A 342 -9.81 -20.36 11.24
CA ALA A 342 -10.65 -20.64 10.06
C ALA A 342 -10.30 -21.99 9.43
N GLY A 343 -9.01 -22.30 9.28
CA GLY A 343 -8.54 -23.60 8.82
C GLY A 343 -9.00 -24.76 9.71
N ILE A 344 -8.85 -24.64 11.03
CA ILE A 344 -9.30 -25.67 11.99
C ILE A 344 -10.81 -25.90 11.88
N PHE A 345 -11.59 -24.83 11.76
CA PHE A 345 -13.05 -24.92 11.58
C PHE A 345 -13.43 -25.66 10.30
N ILE A 346 -12.86 -25.25 9.17
CA ILE A 346 -13.20 -25.82 7.85
C ILE A 346 -12.75 -27.28 7.74
N ASP A 347 -11.61 -27.65 8.32
CA ASP A 347 -11.21 -29.06 8.41
C ASP A 347 -12.19 -29.89 9.25
N GLY A 348 -12.68 -29.31 10.34
CA GLY A 348 -13.73 -29.90 11.18
C GLY A 348 -15.04 -30.11 10.42
N LEU A 349 -15.53 -29.08 9.74
CA LEU A 349 -16.73 -29.13 8.92
C LEU A 349 -16.61 -30.18 7.82
N PHE A 350 -15.49 -30.20 7.10
CA PHE A 350 -15.24 -31.12 5.99
C PHE A 350 -15.26 -32.60 6.43
N LYS A 351 -14.81 -32.90 7.65
CA LYS A 351 -14.83 -34.28 8.20
C LYS A 351 -16.22 -34.79 8.55
N ILE A 352 -17.21 -33.90 8.73
CA ILE A 352 -18.59 -34.26 9.08
C ILE A 352 -19.42 -34.56 7.81
N ILE A 353 -18.97 -34.11 6.64
CA ILE A 353 -19.65 -34.36 5.37
C ILE A 353 -19.56 -35.84 5.00
N THR A 354 -20.71 -36.51 4.92
CA THR A 354 -20.80 -37.95 4.61
C THR A 354 -21.45 -38.26 3.26
N HIS A 355 -22.36 -37.40 2.77
CA HIS A 355 -23.09 -37.63 1.52
C HIS A 355 -22.45 -36.89 0.34
N SER A 356 -22.48 -37.50 -0.86
CA SER A 356 -21.83 -36.99 -2.07
C SER A 356 -22.33 -35.59 -2.49
N TRP A 357 -23.64 -35.34 -2.43
CA TRP A 357 -24.21 -34.04 -2.82
C TRP A 357 -23.80 -32.90 -1.86
N HIS A 358 -23.62 -33.19 -0.57
CA HIS A 358 -23.11 -32.21 0.40
C HIS A 358 -21.69 -31.76 0.06
N TYR A 359 -20.85 -32.63 -0.53
CA TYR A 359 -19.54 -32.21 -1.03
C TYR A 359 -19.66 -31.19 -2.18
N ALA A 360 -20.59 -31.40 -3.11
CA ALA A 360 -20.82 -30.47 -4.21
C ALA A 360 -21.27 -29.09 -3.68
N VAL A 361 -22.19 -29.07 -2.71
CA VAL A 361 -22.63 -27.83 -2.05
C VAL A 361 -21.47 -27.16 -1.31
N PHE A 362 -20.72 -27.91 -0.50
CA PHE A 362 -19.57 -27.38 0.23
C PHE A 362 -18.54 -26.75 -0.70
N PHE A 363 -18.12 -27.45 -1.75
CA PHE A 363 -17.13 -26.93 -2.70
C PHE A 363 -17.66 -25.75 -3.51
N SER A 364 -18.95 -25.72 -3.86
CA SER A 364 -19.56 -24.57 -4.53
C SER A 364 -19.48 -23.32 -3.66
N ILE A 365 -19.90 -23.42 -2.39
CA ILE A 365 -19.79 -22.31 -1.43
C ILE A 365 -18.33 -21.92 -1.22
N TYR A 366 -17.44 -22.90 -1.03
CA TYR A 366 -16.01 -22.67 -0.81
C TYR A 366 -15.39 -21.89 -1.98
N VAL A 367 -15.65 -22.32 -3.22
CA VAL A 367 -15.16 -21.63 -4.42
C VAL A 367 -15.74 -20.23 -4.52
N CYS A 368 -17.05 -20.04 -4.35
CA CYS A 368 -17.66 -18.71 -4.38
C CYS A 368 -17.04 -17.74 -3.35
N VAL A 369 -16.81 -18.21 -2.12
CA VAL A 369 -16.17 -17.41 -1.06
C VAL A 369 -14.75 -17.01 -1.46
N PHE A 370 -13.95 -17.94 -1.99
CA PHE A 370 -12.58 -17.63 -2.40
C PHE A 370 -12.51 -16.81 -3.69
N CYS A 371 -13.46 -16.94 -4.61
CA CYS A 371 -13.59 -16.06 -5.77
C CYS A 371 -13.90 -14.62 -5.35
N PHE A 372 -14.85 -14.43 -4.43
CA PHE A 372 -15.14 -13.12 -3.85
C PHE A 372 -13.91 -12.52 -3.16
N PHE A 373 -13.21 -13.32 -2.36
CA PHE A 373 -12.01 -12.88 -1.65
C PHE A 373 -10.87 -12.51 -2.60
N CYS A 374 -10.69 -13.30 -3.67
CA CYS A 374 -9.75 -13.03 -4.75
C CYS A 374 -10.08 -11.72 -5.46
N TYR A 375 -11.36 -11.49 -5.81
CA TYR A 375 -11.82 -10.23 -6.40
C TYR A 375 -11.48 -9.03 -5.50
N GLN A 376 -11.81 -9.08 -4.21
CA GLN A 376 -11.48 -7.99 -3.27
C GLN A 376 -9.97 -7.72 -3.22
N SER A 377 -9.17 -8.79 -3.21
CA SER A 377 -7.71 -8.67 -3.18
C SER A 377 -7.18 -8.05 -4.46
N ILE A 378 -7.69 -8.46 -5.62
CA ILE A 378 -7.27 -7.91 -6.92
C ILE A 378 -7.61 -6.41 -7.00
N MET A 379 -8.83 -6.05 -6.63
CA MET A 379 -9.28 -4.65 -6.67
C MET A 379 -8.42 -3.75 -5.78
N LEU A 380 -8.04 -4.20 -4.58
CA LEU A 380 -7.18 -3.41 -3.70
C LEU A 380 -5.72 -3.38 -4.19
N ASN A 381 -5.15 -4.53 -4.57
CA ASN A 381 -3.70 -4.68 -4.75
C ASN A 381 -3.21 -4.28 -6.15
N PHE A 382 -4.07 -4.28 -7.17
CA PHE A 382 -3.67 -4.05 -8.56
C PHE A 382 -4.48 -2.96 -9.28
N VAL A 383 -5.65 -2.56 -8.76
CA VAL A 383 -6.49 -1.53 -9.41
C VAL A 383 -6.51 -0.24 -8.59
N ASN A 384 -6.87 -0.35 -7.30
CA ASN A 384 -7.11 0.77 -6.40
C ASN A 384 -6.00 0.93 -5.35
N TYR A 385 -4.76 0.54 -5.69
CA TYR A 385 -3.65 0.46 -4.73
C TYR A 385 -3.17 1.81 -4.19
N ASP A 386 -3.58 2.91 -4.83
CA ASP A 386 -3.32 4.29 -4.41
C ASP A 386 -4.60 5.10 -4.16
N ASP A 387 -5.77 4.44 -4.11
CA ASP A 387 -7.06 5.07 -3.79
C ASP A 387 -7.25 5.21 -2.27
N GLU A 388 -7.32 6.46 -1.82
CA GLU A 388 -7.40 6.82 -0.39
C GLU A 388 -8.74 6.49 0.28
N ARG A 389 -9.76 6.13 -0.49
CA ARG A 389 -11.03 5.61 0.03
C ARG A 389 -10.85 4.23 0.70
N TYR A 390 -9.73 3.57 0.44
CA TYR A 390 -9.33 2.33 1.11
C TYR A 390 -8.36 2.63 2.25
N GLU A 391 -8.74 2.30 3.48
CA GLU A 391 -8.00 2.63 4.69
C GLU A 391 -6.67 1.87 4.83
N LEU A 392 -6.47 0.80 4.04
CA LEU A 392 -5.18 0.12 3.91
C LEU A 392 -4.19 0.93 3.06
N VAL A 393 -4.70 1.76 2.15
CA VAL A 393 -3.92 2.72 1.34
C VAL A 393 -3.65 3.96 2.19
N TYR A 394 -2.66 3.82 3.06
CA TYR A 394 -2.36 4.80 4.09
C TYR A 394 -0.98 5.41 3.84
N VAL A 395 -0.90 6.73 3.72
CA VAL A 395 0.35 7.47 3.41
C VAL A 395 1.06 6.91 2.15
N GLN A 396 0.27 6.31 1.28
CA GLN A 396 0.69 5.72 0.02
C GLN A 396 0.91 6.82 -1.03
N THR A 397 2.01 6.73 -1.75
CA THR A 397 2.30 7.64 -2.87
C THR A 397 1.35 7.36 -4.03
N LYS A 398 0.84 8.41 -4.68
CA LYS A 398 -0.05 8.32 -5.84
C LYS A 398 0.72 8.02 -7.13
N ARG A 399 0.04 7.41 -8.11
CA ARG A 399 0.60 7.15 -9.45
C ARG A 399 1.09 8.42 -10.17
N ASP A 400 0.57 9.58 -9.81
CA ASP A 400 0.95 10.88 -10.38
C ASP A 400 2.42 11.24 -10.13
N VAL A 401 3.09 10.57 -9.17
CA VAL A 401 4.55 10.68 -9.03
C VAL A 401 5.28 10.27 -10.31
N TYR A 402 4.76 9.34 -11.11
CA TYR A 402 5.38 8.95 -12.37
C TYR A 402 5.33 10.06 -13.41
N ASN A 403 4.29 10.91 -13.41
CA ASN A 403 4.23 12.10 -14.26
C ASN A 403 5.30 13.13 -13.85
N LEU A 404 5.53 13.29 -12.54
CA LEU A 404 6.66 14.10 -12.05
C LEU A 404 8.01 13.53 -12.51
N LEU A 405 8.19 12.21 -12.46
CA LEU A 405 9.43 11.57 -12.88
C LEU A 405 9.66 11.68 -14.39
N ASP A 406 8.64 11.46 -15.20
CA ASP A 406 8.70 11.64 -16.65
C ASP A 406 9.04 13.08 -17.04
N ARG A 407 8.43 14.04 -16.33
CA ARG A 407 8.75 15.45 -16.49
C ARG A 407 10.21 15.76 -16.14
N LEU A 408 10.71 15.25 -15.02
CA LEU A 408 12.11 15.43 -14.64
C LEU A 408 13.07 14.77 -15.64
N GLU A 409 12.72 13.59 -16.16
CA GLU A 409 13.53 12.92 -17.18
C GLU A 409 13.60 13.78 -18.45
N THR A 410 12.48 14.32 -18.92
CA THR A 410 12.43 15.24 -20.06
C THR A 410 13.30 16.48 -19.85
N LEU A 411 13.17 17.15 -18.70
CA LEU A 411 13.98 18.33 -18.35
C LEU A 411 15.48 17.97 -18.28
N SER A 412 15.80 16.79 -17.75
CA SER A 412 17.18 16.30 -17.64
C SER A 412 17.76 15.80 -18.97
N GLY A 413 16.94 15.40 -19.94
CA GLY A 413 17.38 15.10 -21.31
C GLY A 413 18.00 16.31 -22.00
N ILE A 414 17.55 17.51 -21.62
CA ILE A 414 17.99 18.79 -22.20
C ILE A 414 19.12 19.42 -21.40
N SER A 415 18.98 19.44 -20.08
CA SER A 415 19.95 20.08 -19.18
C SER A 415 21.04 19.13 -18.65
N GLY A 416 20.89 17.83 -18.89
CA GLY A 416 21.71 16.76 -18.35
C GLY A 416 21.27 16.30 -16.95
N LYS A 417 21.58 15.04 -16.58
CA LYS A 417 21.27 14.47 -15.24
C LYS A 417 22.01 15.14 -14.07
N ASN A 418 22.93 16.08 -14.34
CA ASN A 418 23.56 16.93 -13.33
C ASN A 418 22.72 18.18 -12.99
N MET A 419 21.54 18.33 -13.55
CA MET A 419 20.59 19.40 -13.19
C MET A 419 20.37 19.46 -11.69
N VAL A 420 20.49 20.66 -11.11
CA VAL A 420 20.21 20.89 -9.69
C VAL A 420 18.70 20.86 -9.48
N ILE A 421 18.24 20.03 -8.54
CA ILE A 421 16.84 19.93 -8.14
C ILE A 421 16.76 20.26 -6.65
N ASN A 422 16.09 21.34 -6.29
CA ASN A 422 15.89 21.71 -4.89
C ASN A 422 14.51 21.27 -4.40
N VAL A 423 14.47 20.30 -3.49
CA VAL A 423 13.25 19.85 -2.82
C VAL A 423 13.12 20.57 -1.48
N VAL A 424 12.27 21.58 -1.44
CA VAL A 424 12.06 22.48 -0.29
C VAL A 424 10.72 22.22 0.43
N SER A 425 10.08 21.09 0.14
CA SER A 425 8.92 20.57 0.88
C SER A 425 9.36 19.85 2.15
N LYS A 426 8.50 19.81 3.19
CA LYS A 426 8.70 18.95 4.36
C LYS A 426 8.31 17.50 4.09
N ASP A 427 7.27 17.29 3.29
CA ASP A 427 6.61 16.00 3.08
C ASP A 427 7.11 15.28 1.80
N TYR A 428 8.43 15.22 1.62
CA TYR A 428 9.07 14.77 0.36
C TYR A 428 9.28 13.27 0.20
N TRP A 429 9.06 12.44 1.23
CA TRP A 429 9.22 10.98 1.08
C TRP A 429 8.18 10.41 0.09
N PRO A 430 8.51 9.54 -0.86
CA PRO A 430 9.75 8.76 -1.01
C PRO A 430 10.72 9.30 -2.07
N LEU A 431 10.65 10.57 -2.46
CA LEU A 431 11.43 11.13 -3.58
C LEU A 431 12.95 10.85 -3.56
N PRO A 432 13.66 10.75 -2.40
CA PRO A 432 15.07 10.37 -2.40
C PRO A 432 15.38 9.02 -3.05
N TRP A 433 14.41 8.09 -3.07
CA TRP A 433 14.54 6.83 -3.81
C TRP A 433 14.50 7.08 -5.30
N TYR A 434 13.48 7.80 -5.79
CA TYR A 434 13.29 8.03 -7.21
C TYR A 434 14.37 8.95 -7.79
N PHE A 435 14.87 9.90 -7.01
CA PHE A 435 15.87 10.86 -7.48
C PHE A 435 17.30 10.35 -7.30
N ARG A 436 17.48 9.05 -7.05
CA ARG A 436 18.79 8.43 -6.81
C ARG A 436 19.81 8.66 -7.92
N GLU A 437 19.35 8.87 -9.15
CA GLU A 437 20.21 9.15 -10.30
C GLU A 437 20.60 10.64 -10.44
N TYR A 438 19.84 11.55 -9.84
CA TYR A 438 20.12 12.99 -9.86
C TYR A 438 21.07 13.34 -8.71
N LYS A 439 22.38 13.32 -8.97
CA LYS A 439 23.43 13.57 -7.96
C LYS A 439 23.34 14.95 -7.27
N HIS A 440 22.65 15.90 -7.90
CA HIS A 440 22.43 17.25 -7.39
C HIS A 440 20.97 17.52 -6.96
N ALA A 441 20.21 16.45 -6.65
CA ALA A 441 18.94 16.58 -5.96
C ALA A 441 19.15 16.83 -4.45
N ASN A 442 18.80 18.03 -3.99
CA ASN A 442 18.96 18.46 -2.60
C ASN A 442 17.62 18.44 -1.86
N PHE A 443 17.55 17.70 -0.76
CA PHE A 443 16.36 17.57 0.08
C PHE A 443 16.48 18.42 1.35
N TRP A 444 15.87 19.61 1.33
CA TRP A 444 16.02 20.60 2.40
C TRP A 444 15.00 20.47 3.53
N GLY A 445 13.84 19.87 3.26
CA GLY A 445 12.76 19.73 4.26
C GLY A 445 12.04 21.05 4.61
N ARG A 446 12.48 22.18 4.05
CA ARG A 446 11.97 23.53 4.27
C ARG A 446 12.43 24.47 3.16
N VAL A 447 11.76 25.60 3.02
CA VAL A 447 12.18 26.69 2.14
C VAL A 447 13.43 27.36 2.72
N VAL A 448 14.54 27.25 1.98
CA VAL A 448 15.83 27.86 2.30
C VAL A 448 15.90 29.32 1.81
N ASP A 449 16.89 30.08 2.28
CA ASP A 449 17.04 31.51 1.94
C ASP A 449 17.33 31.76 0.46
N ASN A 450 18.11 30.88 -0.17
CA ASN A 450 18.34 30.87 -1.61
C ASN A 450 17.82 29.56 -2.23
N PRO A 451 16.53 29.47 -2.58
CA PRO A 451 15.94 28.25 -3.11
C PRO A 451 16.19 28.05 -4.61
N ASN A 452 16.77 29.03 -5.30
CA ASN A 452 16.89 29.09 -6.75
C ASN A 452 17.65 27.87 -7.31
N ALA A 453 17.04 27.17 -8.26
CA ALA A 453 17.58 26.06 -9.02
C ALA A 453 16.82 25.94 -10.35
N PRO A 454 17.31 25.20 -11.35
CA PRO A 454 16.56 24.88 -12.56
C PRO A 454 15.17 24.29 -12.27
N VAL A 455 15.09 23.41 -11.27
CA VAL A 455 13.82 22.83 -10.78
C VAL A 455 13.75 22.94 -9.27
N ILE A 456 12.62 23.43 -8.76
CA ILE A 456 12.33 23.53 -7.33
C ILE A 456 11.00 22.84 -7.04
N LEU A 457 11.00 21.86 -6.14
CA LEU A 457 9.79 21.19 -5.66
C LEU A 457 9.41 21.72 -4.29
N VAL A 458 8.18 22.22 -4.16
CA VAL A 458 7.65 22.77 -2.91
C VAL A 458 6.25 22.24 -2.65
N ASP A 459 5.88 22.08 -1.39
CA ASP A 459 4.49 21.78 -1.03
C ASP A 459 3.62 23.04 -0.94
N LYS A 460 2.30 22.85 -0.95
CA LYS A 460 1.31 23.94 -0.83
C LYS A 460 1.58 24.89 0.36
N LYS A 461 2.13 24.38 1.48
CA LYS A 461 2.42 25.18 2.68
C LYS A 461 3.64 26.09 2.47
N GLY A 462 4.66 25.62 1.76
CA GLY A 462 5.89 26.34 1.46
C GLY A 462 5.78 27.34 0.29
N GLU A 463 4.78 27.22 -0.59
CA GLU A 463 4.67 28.05 -1.80
C GLU A 463 4.73 29.56 -1.53
N LYS A 464 4.01 30.03 -0.50
CA LYS A 464 3.97 31.47 -0.17
C LYS A 464 5.33 32.00 0.26
N ASP A 465 6.11 31.21 0.99
CA ASP A 465 7.47 31.60 1.41
C ASP A 465 8.44 31.50 0.23
N LEU A 466 8.32 30.45 -0.60
CA LEU A 466 9.13 30.30 -1.81
C LEU A 466 9.00 31.52 -2.71
N LYS A 467 7.77 31.96 -3.02
CA LYS A 467 7.53 33.11 -3.92
C LYS A 467 8.19 34.41 -3.45
N LYS A 468 8.41 34.60 -2.14
CA LYS A 468 9.10 35.79 -1.61
C LYS A 468 10.61 35.75 -1.82
N LYS A 469 11.18 34.55 -1.92
CA LYS A 469 12.63 34.30 -1.98
C LYS A 469 13.11 33.91 -3.38
N LEU A 470 12.19 33.50 -4.24
CA LEU A 470 12.44 33.09 -5.63
C LEU A 470 12.90 34.29 -6.47
N LYS A 471 13.99 34.10 -7.22
CA LYS A 471 14.52 35.09 -8.16
C LYS A 471 14.52 34.52 -9.57
N GLY A 472 13.98 35.27 -10.52
CA GLY A 472 13.88 34.85 -11.92
C GLY A 472 12.49 34.37 -12.31
N ASN A 473 12.34 34.02 -13.59
CA ASN A 473 11.07 33.60 -14.16
C ASN A 473 10.96 32.08 -14.13
N TYR A 474 9.83 31.61 -13.59
CA TYR A 474 9.54 30.18 -13.44
C TYR A 474 8.13 29.89 -13.93
N LYS A 475 7.96 28.74 -14.57
CA LYS A 475 6.67 28.10 -14.79
C LYS A 475 6.42 27.07 -13.72
N ASN A 476 5.16 26.92 -13.32
CA ASN A 476 4.76 25.99 -12.29
C ASN A 476 3.88 24.88 -12.86
N GLU A 477 4.18 23.65 -12.47
CA GLU A 477 3.37 22.47 -12.73
C GLU A 477 3.06 21.79 -11.39
N ARG A 478 1.91 21.14 -11.27
CA ARG A 478 1.46 20.51 -10.04
C ARG A 478 1.39 19.01 -10.20
N PHE A 479 1.79 18.32 -9.15
CA PHE A 479 1.76 16.87 -9.04
C PHE A 479 1.27 16.47 -7.65
N ILE A 480 0.51 15.38 -7.57
CA ILE A 480 0.05 14.79 -6.33
C ILE A 480 1.08 13.76 -5.88
N LEU A 481 1.74 14.01 -4.74
CA LEU A 481 2.61 13.00 -4.15
C LEU A 481 1.78 11.97 -3.39
N ARG A 482 0.87 12.42 -2.52
CA ARG A 482 -0.02 11.57 -1.72
C ARG A 482 -1.26 12.36 -1.26
N PRO A 483 -2.29 11.73 -0.68
CA PRO A 483 -3.50 12.42 -0.22
C PRO A 483 -3.15 13.64 0.66
N GLY A 484 -3.62 14.83 0.25
CA GLY A 484 -3.37 16.10 0.96
C GLY A 484 -1.95 16.67 0.83
N VAL A 485 -1.05 16.07 0.03
CA VAL A 485 0.29 16.59 -0.25
C VAL A 485 0.48 16.76 -1.76
N TRP A 486 0.37 18.02 -2.17
CA TRP A 486 0.67 18.49 -3.51
C TRP A 486 2.10 18.97 -3.57
N LEU A 487 2.80 18.63 -4.65
CA LEU A 487 4.09 19.19 -5.01
C LEU A 487 3.91 20.09 -6.22
N THR A 488 4.34 21.33 -6.08
CA THR A 488 4.44 22.26 -7.18
C THR A 488 5.89 22.33 -7.64
N ALA A 489 6.14 21.96 -8.89
CA ALA A 489 7.41 22.09 -9.56
C ALA A 489 7.53 23.47 -10.19
N TYR A 490 8.43 24.30 -9.67
CA TYR A 490 8.86 25.54 -10.30
C TYR A 490 10.04 25.23 -11.21
N ILE A 491 9.81 25.32 -12.52
CA ILE A 491 10.77 25.05 -13.59
C ILE A 491 11.20 26.39 -14.18
N GLN A 492 12.51 26.63 -14.27
CA GLN A 492 13.04 27.86 -14.82
C GLN A 492 12.54 28.07 -16.26
N GLN A 493 12.04 29.28 -16.57
CA GLN A 493 11.33 29.57 -17.83
C GLN A 493 12.07 29.09 -19.09
N GLY A 494 13.37 29.39 -19.22
CA GLY A 494 14.14 28.97 -20.41
C GLY A 494 14.28 27.46 -20.56
N LEU A 495 14.37 26.73 -19.45
CA LEU A 495 14.40 25.26 -19.45
C LEU A 495 13.02 24.69 -19.79
N TYR A 496 11.96 25.27 -19.21
CA TYR A 496 10.59 24.92 -19.54
C TYR A 496 10.31 25.09 -21.04
N ASP A 497 10.67 26.24 -21.60
CA ASP A 497 10.45 26.55 -23.02
C ASP A 497 11.25 25.61 -23.94
N SER A 498 12.46 25.24 -23.54
CA SER A 498 13.29 24.27 -24.28
C SER A 498 12.72 22.85 -24.21
N ALA A 499 12.27 22.43 -23.04
CA ALA A 499 11.60 21.14 -22.84
C ALA A 499 10.32 21.03 -23.63
N PHE A 500 9.53 22.10 -23.58
CA PHE A 500 8.36 22.22 -24.39
C PHE A 500 8.70 22.15 -25.89
N ALA A 501 9.67 22.93 -26.38
CA ALA A 501 10.12 22.88 -27.78
C ALA A 501 10.60 21.48 -28.20
N HIS A 502 11.29 20.76 -27.31
CA HIS A 502 11.76 19.40 -27.54
C HIS A 502 10.62 18.39 -27.61
N GLU A 503 9.66 18.45 -26.69
CA GLU A 503 8.45 17.61 -26.71
C GLU A 503 7.67 17.76 -28.02
N ILE A 504 7.64 18.97 -28.57
CA ILE A 504 7.02 19.28 -29.86
C ILE A 504 7.77 18.62 -31.03
N GLN A 505 9.10 18.50 -30.93
CA GLN A 505 9.94 17.92 -31.97
C GLN A 505 10.05 16.39 -31.87
N GLU A 506 10.13 15.84 -30.66
CA GLU A 506 10.36 14.40 -30.42
C GLU A 506 9.09 13.56 -30.35
N LYS A 507 7.91 14.14 -30.06
CA LYS A 507 6.66 13.43 -30.32
C LYS A 507 6.54 13.23 -31.84
N LYS A 508 7.08 12.11 -32.34
CA LYS A 508 6.33 11.28 -33.28
C LYS A 508 5.04 10.93 -32.55
N ILE A 509 4.04 11.77 -32.74
CA ILE A 509 2.68 11.44 -32.41
C ILE A 509 2.45 10.12 -33.16
N THR A 510 2.45 8.99 -32.44
CA THR A 510 1.65 7.87 -32.91
C THR A 510 0.28 8.37 -32.55
N PRO A 511 -0.47 8.94 -33.50
CA PRO A 511 -1.74 9.46 -33.13
C PRO A 511 -2.50 8.23 -32.63
N LEU A 512 -3.10 8.33 -31.45
CA LEU A 512 -4.44 7.78 -31.32
C LEU A 512 -5.33 8.64 -32.24
N THR A 513 -5.05 8.63 -33.56
CA THR A 513 -6.09 8.74 -34.55
C THR A 513 -6.87 7.47 -34.28
N LEU A 514 -7.81 7.54 -33.34
CA LEU A 514 -8.94 6.66 -33.40
C LEU A 514 -9.44 6.82 -34.83
N ASN A 515 -9.47 5.71 -35.58
CA ASN A 515 -10.04 5.66 -36.92
C ASN A 515 -11.55 5.91 -36.82
N VAL A 516 -11.94 7.11 -36.39
CA VAL A 516 -13.32 7.58 -36.37
C VAL A 516 -13.48 8.33 -37.67
N SER A 517 -14.23 7.76 -38.60
CA SER A 517 -14.60 8.47 -39.82
C SER A 517 -15.42 9.70 -39.43
N LYS A 518 -15.24 10.82 -40.15
CA LYS A 518 -16.11 11.99 -40.03
C LYS A 518 -17.60 11.62 -40.15
N ASP A 519 -17.92 10.56 -40.89
CA ASP A 519 -19.29 10.08 -41.07
C ASP A 519 -19.93 9.51 -39.80
N GLU A 520 -19.12 9.16 -38.78
CA GLU A 520 -19.57 8.65 -37.48
C GLU A 520 -19.82 9.77 -36.44
N LEU A 521 -19.53 11.02 -36.81
CA LEU A 521 -19.54 12.16 -35.89
C LEU A 521 -20.64 13.17 -36.20
N GLU A 522 -21.14 13.82 -35.16
CA GLU A 522 -22.07 14.96 -35.21
C GLU A 522 -21.55 16.15 -34.40
N PRO A 523 -21.90 17.40 -34.75
CA PRO A 523 -21.43 18.59 -34.03
C PRO A 523 -21.86 18.63 -32.55
N GLY A 524 -20.95 19.11 -31.70
CA GLY A 524 -21.12 19.33 -30.27
C GLY A 524 -20.56 18.22 -29.38
N LEU A 525 -20.41 18.49 -28.09
CA LEU A 525 -19.98 17.52 -27.07
C LEU A 525 -21.19 16.98 -26.31
N LYS A 526 -21.09 15.73 -25.83
CA LYS A 526 -22.09 15.15 -24.94
C LYS A 526 -21.82 15.62 -23.51
N ALA A 527 -22.72 16.41 -22.94
CA ALA A 527 -22.66 16.82 -21.55
C ALA A 527 -23.49 15.89 -20.66
N GLN A 528 -22.94 15.51 -19.51
CA GLN A 528 -23.58 14.68 -18.49
C GLN A 528 -23.51 15.39 -17.14
N TYR A 529 -24.65 15.44 -16.44
CA TYR A 529 -24.79 16.19 -15.20
C TYR A 529 -24.97 15.25 -14.02
N TYR A 530 -24.28 15.54 -12.91
CA TYR A 530 -24.20 14.70 -11.73
C TYR A 530 -24.50 15.48 -10.44
N TYR A 531 -25.13 14.84 -9.46
CA TYR A 531 -25.37 15.40 -8.12
C TYR A 531 -24.13 15.36 -7.20
N ASN A 532 -22.96 15.03 -7.75
CA ASN A 532 -21.70 14.95 -7.03
C ASN A 532 -20.58 15.56 -7.87
N VAL A 533 -19.57 16.10 -7.17
CA VAL A 533 -18.41 16.78 -7.78
C VAL A 533 -17.50 15.83 -8.55
N ASP A 534 -17.51 14.55 -8.21
CA ASP A 534 -16.62 13.54 -8.81
C ASP A 534 -17.16 13.00 -10.15
N CYS A 535 -18.38 13.39 -10.56
CA CYS A 535 -19.08 12.86 -11.74
C CYS A 535 -19.23 11.32 -11.72
N ILE A 536 -19.41 10.72 -10.54
CA ILE A 536 -19.52 9.27 -10.36
C ILE A 536 -20.99 8.84 -10.34
N GLY A 537 -21.29 7.71 -10.98
CA GLY A 537 -22.60 7.06 -10.93
C GLY A 537 -23.45 7.37 -12.16
N GLN A 538 -24.77 7.28 -12.02
CA GLN A 538 -25.69 7.58 -13.11
C GLN A 538 -25.91 9.09 -13.22
N PRO A 539 -25.71 9.72 -14.39
CA PRO A 539 -26.02 11.13 -14.57
C PRO A 539 -27.53 11.36 -14.46
N PHE A 540 -27.92 12.46 -13.83
CA PHE A 540 -29.35 12.80 -13.67
C PHE A 540 -29.91 13.49 -14.91
N SER A 541 -29.04 14.06 -15.77
CA SER A 541 -29.40 14.71 -17.02
C SER A 541 -28.27 14.58 -18.04
N SER A 542 -28.58 14.74 -19.32
CA SER A 542 -27.59 14.81 -20.40
C SER A 542 -28.08 15.70 -21.55
N SER A 543 -27.17 16.44 -22.18
CA SER A 543 -27.44 17.30 -23.34
C SER A 543 -26.32 17.19 -24.39
N ILE A 544 -26.56 17.75 -25.58
CA ILE A 544 -25.53 17.97 -26.60
C ILE A 544 -25.23 19.47 -26.65
N GLU A 545 -24.00 19.85 -26.34
CA GLU A 545 -23.54 21.23 -26.33
C GLU A 545 -22.80 21.54 -27.63
N LYS A 546 -23.43 22.33 -28.51
CA LYS A 546 -22.90 22.65 -29.86
C LYS A 546 -22.06 23.92 -29.90
N GLU A 547 -22.16 24.76 -28.88
CA GLU A 547 -21.47 26.04 -28.78
C GLU A 547 -20.19 25.92 -27.93
N SER A 548 -19.44 27.01 -27.84
CA SER A 548 -18.31 27.11 -26.93
C SER A 548 -18.74 26.85 -25.48
N ILE A 549 -17.97 26.06 -24.73
CA ILE A 549 -18.19 25.85 -23.30
C ILE A 549 -17.83 27.15 -22.55
N SER A 550 -18.86 27.95 -22.28
CA SER A 550 -18.76 29.19 -21.52
C SER A 550 -20.06 29.50 -20.79
N PHE A 551 -20.00 29.73 -19.49
CA PHE A 551 -21.12 30.25 -18.72
C PHE A 551 -20.64 31.06 -17.50
N THR A 552 -21.51 31.95 -17.02
CA THR A 552 -21.28 32.71 -15.79
C THR A 552 -22.60 32.91 -15.05
N TYR A 553 -22.66 32.37 -13.84
CA TYR A 553 -23.77 32.53 -12.91
C TYR A 553 -23.25 33.26 -11.67
N ASN A 554 -23.77 34.46 -11.42
CA ASN A 554 -23.24 35.34 -10.36
C ASN A 554 -23.62 34.90 -8.94
N ASP A 555 -24.62 34.03 -8.78
CA ASP A 555 -25.11 33.54 -7.50
C ASP A 555 -25.90 32.23 -7.66
N GLU A 556 -26.13 31.54 -6.55
CA GLU A 556 -26.73 30.20 -6.48
C GLU A 556 -28.16 30.16 -7.08
N THR A 557 -28.90 31.26 -7.01
CA THR A 557 -30.31 31.31 -7.45
C THR A 557 -30.46 31.37 -8.96
N LYS A 558 -29.37 31.71 -9.67
CA LYS A 558 -29.33 31.83 -11.13
C LYS A 558 -28.77 30.59 -11.81
N LYS A 559 -28.25 29.63 -11.04
CA LYS A 559 -27.71 28.37 -11.57
C LYS A 559 -28.84 27.47 -12.08
N PRO A 560 -28.63 26.71 -13.16
CA PRO A 560 -29.59 25.72 -13.63
C PRO A 560 -29.74 24.54 -12.65
N TYR A 561 -28.71 24.28 -11.83
CA TYR A 561 -28.69 23.23 -10.83
C TYR A 561 -28.10 23.75 -9.52
N ARG A 562 -28.65 23.28 -8.40
CA ARG A 562 -28.16 23.62 -7.07
C ARG A 562 -26.89 22.83 -6.77
N SER A 563 -25.94 23.50 -6.15
CA SER A 563 -24.66 22.91 -5.74
C SER A 563 -24.85 21.96 -4.54
N PRO A 564 -24.02 20.92 -4.39
CA PRO A 564 -22.92 20.55 -5.29
C PRO A 564 -23.43 19.86 -6.56
N PHE A 565 -22.78 20.13 -7.69
CA PHE A 565 -23.00 19.40 -8.94
C PHE A 565 -21.70 19.25 -9.73
N GLY A 566 -21.68 18.27 -10.62
CA GLY A 566 -20.60 18.03 -11.58
C GLY A 566 -21.14 17.99 -13.01
N ILE A 567 -20.32 18.43 -13.95
CA ILE A 567 -20.58 18.32 -15.39
C ILE A 567 -19.39 17.63 -16.03
N GLU A 568 -19.65 16.60 -16.84
CA GLU A 568 -18.66 15.97 -17.69
C GLU A 568 -19.06 16.17 -19.15
N TRP A 569 -18.18 16.76 -19.96
CA TRP A 569 -18.33 16.82 -21.42
C TRP A 569 -17.39 15.81 -22.05
N GLU A 570 -17.91 14.99 -22.96
CA GLU A 570 -17.15 13.98 -23.68
C GLU A 570 -17.41 14.08 -25.19
N GLY A 571 -16.35 13.92 -25.98
CA GLY A 571 -16.44 13.85 -27.44
C GLY A 571 -15.09 13.95 -28.12
N TYR A 572 -15.05 14.69 -29.22
CA TYR A 572 -13.92 14.84 -30.13
C TYR A 572 -13.68 16.30 -30.49
N LEU A 573 -12.41 16.68 -30.53
CA LEU A 573 -11.91 17.97 -30.98
C LEU A 573 -11.24 17.81 -32.34
N TYR A 574 -11.65 18.59 -33.33
CA TYR A 574 -11.03 18.59 -34.65
C TYR A 574 -9.90 19.62 -34.73
N ILE A 575 -8.70 19.13 -35.04
CA ILE A 575 -7.48 19.91 -35.19
C ILE A 575 -7.24 20.17 -36.67
N LYS A 576 -7.40 21.43 -37.08
CA LYS A 576 -7.25 21.91 -38.47
C LYS A 576 -5.78 22.00 -38.92
N GLN A 577 -4.85 22.20 -37.99
CA GLN A 577 -3.45 22.36 -38.31
C GLN A 577 -2.63 21.61 -37.26
N LYS A 578 -1.79 20.68 -37.70
CA LYS A 578 -0.77 20.08 -36.84
C LYS A 578 0.02 21.17 -36.11
N GLY A 579 0.21 20.97 -34.82
CA GLY A 579 1.06 21.84 -34.03
C GLY A 579 0.68 21.78 -32.56
N VAL A 580 1.00 22.85 -31.87
CA VAL A 580 0.94 22.89 -30.42
C VAL A 580 -0.17 23.79 -29.98
N TYR A 581 -1.06 23.21 -29.20
CA TYR A 581 -2.24 23.87 -28.71
C TYR A 581 -2.07 24.11 -27.21
N GLN A 582 -2.29 25.34 -26.78
CA GLN A 582 -2.52 25.63 -25.37
C GLN A 582 -4.00 25.49 -25.10
N PHE A 583 -4.38 24.76 -24.06
CA PHE A 583 -5.72 24.70 -23.53
C PHE A 583 -5.76 25.42 -22.19
N ALA A 584 -6.85 26.10 -21.89
CA ALA A 584 -7.01 26.76 -20.61
C ALA A 584 -8.46 26.67 -20.12
N THR A 585 -8.59 26.70 -18.80
CA THR A 585 -9.88 26.83 -18.12
C THR A 585 -9.84 28.04 -17.22
N LYS A 586 -10.90 28.85 -17.26
CA LYS A 586 -11.19 29.84 -16.23
C LYS A 586 -12.46 29.41 -15.52
N SER A 587 -12.32 28.85 -14.31
CA SER A 587 -13.44 28.24 -13.60
C SER A 587 -13.57 28.69 -12.14
N ASP A 588 -14.79 28.56 -11.63
CA ASP A 588 -15.23 28.70 -10.24
C ASP A 588 -16.30 27.61 -10.04
N ASP A 589 -16.10 26.50 -9.33
CA ASP A 589 -14.91 25.98 -8.67
C ASP A 589 -13.94 25.26 -9.66
N GLY A 590 -13.75 23.94 -9.54
CA GLY A 590 -12.66 23.22 -10.18
C GLY A 590 -13.01 22.65 -11.54
N SER A 591 -11.98 22.46 -12.37
CA SER A 591 -12.13 21.86 -13.70
C SER A 591 -10.90 21.07 -14.16
N PHE A 592 -11.11 20.16 -15.10
CA PHE A 592 -10.07 19.33 -15.72
C PHE A 592 -10.30 19.26 -17.23
N VAL A 593 -9.22 19.27 -18.03
CA VAL A 593 -9.28 19.05 -19.48
C VAL A 593 -8.34 17.93 -19.86
N TYR A 594 -8.88 16.91 -20.51
CA TYR A 594 -8.15 15.77 -21.05
C TYR A 594 -8.18 15.80 -22.57
N ILE A 595 -7.03 15.56 -23.20
CA ILE A 595 -6.90 15.38 -24.65
C ILE A 595 -6.19 14.05 -24.90
N ASP A 596 -6.82 13.15 -25.66
CA ASP A 596 -6.37 11.78 -25.91
C ASP A 596 -6.01 11.04 -24.60
N GLU A 597 -6.91 11.10 -23.61
CA GLU A 597 -6.74 10.55 -22.26
C GLU A 597 -5.65 11.20 -21.39
N ASN A 598 -4.87 12.15 -21.92
CA ASN A 598 -3.85 12.87 -21.15
C ASN A 598 -4.47 14.10 -20.48
N LEU A 599 -4.23 14.28 -19.18
CA LEU A 599 -4.63 15.48 -18.45
C LEU A 599 -3.77 16.68 -18.91
N VAL A 600 -4.39 17.63 -19.62
CA VAL A 600 -3.74 18.83 -20.14
C VAL A 600 -3.93 20.01 -19.21
N VAL A 601 -5.12 20.18 -18.61
CA VAL A 601 -5.40 21.27 -17.66
C VAL A 601 -5.91 20.66 -16.37
N ASP A 602 -5.19 20.89 -15.27
CA ASP A 602 -5.64 20.59 -13.91
C ASP A 602 -5.94 21.89 -13.17
N ASN A 603 -7.22 22.23 -13.09
CA ASN A 603 -7.75 23.32 -12.30
C ASN A 603 -8.53 22.77 -11.10
N GLY A 604 -8.05 21.71 -10.45
CA GLY A 604 -8.72 21.04 -9.33
C GLY A 604 -8.74 21.80 -7.99
N GLU A 605 -9.35 21.15 -6.99
CA GLU A 605 -9.77 21.68 -5.68
C GLU A 605 -10.81 22.83 -5.78
N PRO A 606 -11.68 23.03 -4.78
CA PRO A 606 -12.55 24.21 -4.75
C PRO A 606 -11.77 25.53 -4.68
N HIS A 607 -12.17 26.52 -5.47
CA HIS A 607 -11.52 27.82 -5.55
C HIS A 607 -12.43 28.87 -6.19
N ALA A 608 -12.26 30.13 -5.78
CA ALA A 608 -12.78 31.28 -6.55
C ALA A 608 -12.20 31.28 -7.99
N VAL A 609 -12.85 32.03 -8.90
CA VAL A 609 -12.45 32.17 -10.32
C VAL A 609 -10.94 32.13 -10.54
N ARG A 610 -10.46 31.07 -11.21
CA ARG A 610 -9.03 30.84 -11.47
C ARG A 610 -8.81 30.41 -12.91
N TYR A 611 -7.84 31.05 -13.56
CA TYR A 611 -7.32 30.68 -14.88
C TYR A 611 -6.12 29.74 -14.72
N ILE A 612 -6.19 28.56 -15.35
CA ILE A 612 -5.08 27.61 -15.49
C ILE A 612 -5.00 27.18 -16.95
N SER A 613 -3.78 26.98 -17.44
CA SER A 613 -3.54 26.51 -18.80
C SER A 613 -2.51 25.39 -18.83
N GLY A 614 -2.63 24.51 -19.81
CA GLY A 614 -1.60 23.56 -20.20
C GLY A 614 -1.51 23.46 -21.71
N VAL A 615 -0.61 22.62 -22.20
CA VAL A 615 -0.23 22.58 -23.61
C VAL A 615 -0.09 21.13 -24.05
N THR A 616 -0.52 20.84 -25.28
CA THR A 616 -0.34 19.51 -25.87
C THR A 616 -0.10 19.62 -27.38
N PRO A 617 0.86 18.84 -27.94
CA PRO A 617 1.04 18.74 -29.38
C PRO A 617 -0.02 17.82 -29.98
N LEU A 618 -0.61 18.25 -31.10
CA LEU A 618 -1.68 17.54 -31.79
C LEU A 618 -1.36 17.42 -33.30
N GLU A 619 -1.71 16.28 -33.88
CA GLU A 619 -1.70 16.10 -35.34
C GLU A 619 -2.96 16.75 -35.95
N GLU A 620 -2.99 16.88 -37.27
CA GLU A 620 -4.25 17.20 -37.94
C GLU A 620 -5.21 16.01 -37.83
N GLY A 621 -6.46 16.24 -37.42
CA GLY A 621 -7.47 15.19 -37.26
C GLY A 621 -8.32 15.31 -36.00
N TYR A 622 -9.07 14.25 -35.70
CA TYR A 622 -9.94 14.18 -34.52
C TYR A 622 -9.17 13.63 -33.32
N HIS A 623 -9.24 14.35 -32.21
CA HIS A 623 -8.65 13.99 -30.92
C HIS A 623 -9.75 13.81 -29.89
N ALA A 624 -9.62 12.83 -28.99
CA ALA A 624 -10.60 12.67 -27.92
C ALA A 624 -10.47 13.84 -26.95
N ILE A 625 -11.59 14.45 -26.58
CA ILE A 625 -11.63 15.52 -25.58
C ILE A 625 -12.62 15.16 -24.48
N ARG A 626 -12.17 15.30 -23.23
CA ARG A 626 -13.01 15.18 -22.05
C ARG A 626 -12.77 16.36 -21.12
N ILE A 627 -13.85 17.00 -20.68
CA ILE A 627 -13.79 18.10 -19.72
C ILE A 627 -14.63 17.71 -18.52
N GLN A 628 -14.08 17.93 -17.32
CA GLN A 628 -14.83 17.79 -16.09
C GLN A 628 -14.87 19.15 -15.38
N TYR A 629 -16.01 19.52 -14.84
CA TYR A 629 -16.20 20.71 -14.02
C TYR A 629 -17.04 20.36 -12.80
N PHE A 630 -16.77 20.99 -11.68
CA PHE A 630 -17.63 20.89 -10.51
C PHE A 630 -17.78 22.23 -9.80
N ASP A 631 -18.89 22.34 -9.07
CA ASP A 631 -19.22 23.49 -8.25
C ASP A 631 -19.71 23.00 -6.89
N ILE A 632 -19.26 23.65 -5.81
CA ILE A 632 -19.64 23.30 -4.43
C ILE A 632 -20.49 24.37 -3.73
N GLY A 633 -20.80 25.48 -4.38
CA GLY A 633 -21.69 26.54 -3.87
C GLY A 633 -21.28 27.95 -4.28
N GLY A 634 -22.23 28.88 -4.32
CA GLY A 634 -21.96 30.30 -4.61
C GLY A 634 -22.33 30.68 -6.04
N GLY A 635 -21.47 31.41 -6.75
CA GLY A 635 -21.56 31.58 -8.20
C GLY A 635 -21.03 30.33 -8.91
N ALA A 636 -21.13 30.27 -10.25
CA ALA A 636 -20.52 29.22 -11.07
C ALA A 636 -19.98 29.84 -12.36
N ILE A 637 -18.70 29.66 -12.64
CA ILE A 637 -18.06 30.17 -13.86
C ILE A 637 -17.28 29.05 -14.52
N MET A 638 -17.39 28.96 -15.85
CA MET A 638 -16.54 28.10 -16.66
C MET A 638 -16.32 28.77 -18.01
N GLU A 639 -15.07 28.85 -18.45
CA GLU A 639 -14.68 29.18 -19.81
C GLU A 639 -13.62 28.16 -20.25
N LEU A 640 -13.86 27.47 -21.35
CA LEU A 640 -12.88 26.59 -21.99
C LEU A 640 -12.22 27.33 -23.16
N LEU A 641 -10.92 27.59 -23.04
CA LEU A 641 -10.14 28.34 -24.01
C LEU A 641 -9.08 27.48 -24.66
N TRP A 642 -8.66 27.90 -25.85
CA TRP A 642 -7.45 27.40 -26.48
C TRP A 642 -6.67 28.49 -27.19
N LYS A 643 -5.39 28.23 -27.46
CA LYS A 643 -4.55 29.00 -28.36
C LYS A 643 -3.98 28.05 -29.40
N THR A 644 -4.29 28.32 -30.66
CA THR A 644 -3.78 27.54 -31.80
C THR A 644 -2.32 27.90 -32.09
N PRO A 645 -1.58 27.09 -32.87
CA PRO A 645 -0.13 27.28 -33.08
C PRO A 645 0.26 28.65 -33.64
N LYS A 646 -0.63 29.28 -34.41
CA LYS A 646 -0.43 30.60 -35.04
C LYS A 646 -1.48 31.63 -34.63
N GLY A 647 -2.31 31.33 -33.64
CA GLY A 647 -3.45 32.16 -33.25
C GLY A 647 -3.31 32.82 -31.89
N ASN A 648 -4.29 33.66 -31.58
CA ASN A 648 -4.52 34.19 -30.24
C ASN A 648 -5.38 33.23 -29.42
N GLU A 649 -5.37 33.42 -28.09
CA GLU A 649 -6.27 32.69 -27.22
C GLU A 649 -7.72 33.10 -27.47
N VAL A 650 -8.59 32.11 -27.63
CA VAL A 650 -10.03 32.28 -27.84
C VAL A 650 -10.78 31.17 -27.11
N LEU A 651 -12.08 31.35 -26.87
CA LEU A 651 -12.96 30.24 -26.50
C LEU A 651 -12.88 29.15 -27.58
N ILE A 652 -12.88 27.88 -27.18
CA ILE A 652 -12.88 26.78 -28.17
C ILE A 652 -14.17 26.89 -28.99
N PRO A 653 -14.09 27.12 -30.30
CA PRO A 653 -15.28 27.28 -31.13
C PRO A 653 -16.12 25.99 -31.18
N GLY A 654 -17.44 26.13 -31.25
CA GLY A 654 -18.34 24.98 -31.40
C GLY A 654 -18.12 24.19 -32.70
N ASP A 655 -17.62 24.84 -33.77
CA ASP A 655 -17.40 24.23 -35.08
C ASP A 655 -16.26 23.19 -35.11
N VAL A 656 -15.47 23.10 -34.04
CA VAL A 656 -14.41 22.09 -33.88
C VAL A 656 -14.76 20.99 -32.89
N LEU A 657 -15.97 21.00 -32.32
CA LEU A 657 -16.41 20.03 -31.32
C LEU A 657 -17.39 19.02 -31.92
N PHE A 658 -17.21 17.75 -31.60
CA PHE A 658 -17.99 16.64 -32.15
C PHE A 658 -18.24 15.53 -31.13
N HIS A 659 -19.26 14.71 -31.35
CA HIS A 659 -19.52 13.48 -30.60
C HIS A 659 -19.92 12.36 -31.56
N LYS A 660 -19.81 11.11 -31.11
CA LYS A 660 -20.27 9.97 -31.91
C LYS A 660 -21.78 9.97 -32.06
N LYS A 661 -22.25 9.70 -33.28
CA LYS A 661 -23.66 9.45 -33.57
C LYS A 661 -24.21 8.38 -32.64
N THR A 662 -25.31 8.67 -31.97
CA THR A 662 -26.10 7.64 -31.30
C THR A 662 -26.85 6.85 -32.37
N ASN A 663 -26.34 5.69 -32.75
CA ASN A 663 -27.14 4.71 -33.48
C ASN A 663 -28.29 4.28 -32.56
N HIS A 664 -29.47 4.86 -32.75
CA HIS A 664 -30.68 4.28 -32.19
C HIS A 664 -30.91 2.93 -32.90
N PRO A 665 -31.02 1.80 -32.18
CA PRO A 665 -31.63 0.61 -32.75
C PRO A 665 -33.09 0.86 -33.14
#